data_AF-A0A1G1CBK9-F1
#
_entry.id   AF-A0A1G1CBK9-F1
#
_cell.length_a   1.000
_cell.length_b   1.000
_cell.length_c   1.000
_cell.angle_alpha   90.00
_cell.angle_beta   90.00
_cell.angle_gamma   90.00
#
_symmetry.space_group_name_H-M   'P 1'
#
loop_
_entity.id
_entity.type
_entity.pdbx_description
1 polymer ?
#
loop_
_entity_poly.entity_id
_entity_poly.type
_entity_poly.pdbx_seq_one_letter_code
_entity_poly.pdbx_strand_id
1 'polypeptide(L)'
;MTPEKQVIQQIAERLQQDNRRKDPVLEDIAEQYAALCAGINQRLLKCREFLDKGMRSEAVHEAGVAPALIEMVEAANFKDLQKWRKLCEDLDLFRCQPLHLEIVERLRGELAKEEALAPLLKQYRRLVYQGDRDGSIRLLRDIRAQDPANPVWAGNLTPLEEEQLPELTDKVRQALKENNLPRLRELHGELTHPQRAVPPPPELMKKIDAALNAERMQGLQADADRLAGRLQAAFQAQNAADVEGLLAEWDALAGSEGLQRPSAERTEAVQAARAWLEIEKARLHQEEEHRQAVTAMWDYLGGGEVQAIELEKRWHELTSGGRPVPEELRHKVLETRAALAQHAAARRHTLWGTVCVVLVVLLGAVLATAWHVSKTKEKQATLDRLQALAAAQRFAEVKAEVDRLATTDPSLCRNPKVGEWRTQAEAALEAESQRVAKLKSLMDGLERVRSGGYKAPEEAVRHLLEEAGPLVAGHDEDVKALKAWEVSWSMARARDLQTASQELAHYTDAIRRGLQERTIRPFASLDAEQRALLELDARRREGEAVLGRAAPAAIDEFNAAVKELDAWAAQFATTKKANEDAKQLKEQALQRLRSVLPDLAAYEEALQQLVDVQPQAPDTAGLRRVLQQMPQIRQAVALHDLAVREFPPAPEVLAKMQELVGPEGALRGSVWESDLNACLGYAKATAEMQAKLTALAVENKEMTNSLLIYYRPKGEEAWRPLYHPKPLRSREEKDADGTCTAYWGEVYYFSRDDEEPHLSHTSKLFPNKLNTRDFDIRAKRLDQENVVPLGQYLMRFLAGSVEAKQVDIYTLDAILKLRDERDLPLVPKGWLVRRLVSLLAEQFASEMPEMVAARADFERVNTDVPWMNPRHPRVLAAEEEIHEALGKLPDVQPIISRLSVSRTLLARALSRGVRVAGSFWPGAGGLLELVPAPGTTFGAAWILPIGDVGVRPQFKVAVQAGPTGRTGVLAAVQSELVTGQIALAPADDATGAAVLKTIPGAVRPADTPWPASWPVNDR
;
A
#
# COMPACT_ATOMS: atom_id res chain seq x y z
N MET A 1 -40.60 25.07 18.28
CA MET A 1 -40.26 24.30 19.50
C MET A 1 -41.27 23.17 19.62
N THR A 2 -40.85 21.93 19.89
CA THR A 2 -41.81 20.82 20.02
C THR A 2 -42.53 20.89 21.38
N PRO A 3 -43.76 20.35 21.51
CA PRO A 3 -44.51 20.37 22.78
C PRO A 3 -43.73 19.80 23.96
N GLU A 4 -42.90 18.80 23.72
CA GLU A 4 -42.06 18.16 24.73
C GLU A 4 -40.99 19.12 25.27
N LYS A 5 -40.33 19.86 24.37
CA LYS A 5 -39.33 20.88 24.75
C LYS A 5 -39.97 22.05 25.51
N GLN A 6 -41.24 22.33 25.27
CA GLN A 6 -41.98 23.38 25.99
C GLN A 6 -42.21 23.01 27.46
N VAL A 7 -42.61 21.77 27.75
CA VAL A 7 -42.77 21.29 29.14
C VAL A 7 -41.44 21.33 29.89
N ILE A 8 -40.33 20.94 29.26
CA ILE A 8 -39.00 20.98 29.87
C ILE A 8 -38.52 22.41 30.13
N GLN A 9 -38.81 23.35 29.22
CA GLN A 9 -38.50 24.76 29.44
C GLN A 9 -39.30 25.34 30.62
N GLN A 10 -40.59 25.02 30.71
CA GLN A 10 -41.43 25.43 31.85
C GLN A 10 -40.88 24.88 33.18
N ILE A 11 -40.40 23.64 33.20
CA ILE A 11 -39.70 23.07 34.36
C ILE A 11 -38.45 23.87 34.71
N ALA A 12 -37.60 24.18 33.72
CA ALA A 12 -36.35 24.91 33.95
C ALA A 12 -36.63 26.34 34.49
N GLU A 13 -37.63 27.03 33.96
CA GLU A 13 -38.06 28.35 34.43
C GLU A 13 -38.56 28.29 35.89
N ARG A 14 -39.34 27.27 36.24
CA ARG A 14 -39.83 27.08 37.63
C ARG A 14 -38.71 26.73 38.61
N LEU A 15 -37.71 25.95 38.20
CA LEU A 15 -36.56 25.63 39.03
C LEU A 15 -35.68 26.85 39.36
N GLN A 16 -35.72 27.90 38.52
CA GLN A 16 -34.98 29.16 38.74
C GLN A 16 -35.69 30.14 39.67
N GLN A 17 -36.99 29.96 39.95
CA GLN A 17 -37.74 30.84 40.85
C GLN A 17 -37.45 30.49 42.33
N ASP A 18 -37.12 31.49 43.14
CA ASP A 18 -36.78 31.31 44.57
C ASP A 18 -38.00 31.00 45.47
N ASN A 19 -39.22 31.32 45.02
CA ASN A 19 -40.44 31.12 45.82
C ASN A 19 -41.13 29.78 45.49
N ARG A 20 -40.64 28.70 46.10
CA ARG A 20 -41.09 27.32 45.84
C ARG A 20 -42.28 26.96 46.73
N ARG A 21 -43.49 27.26 46.27
CA ARG A 21 -44.74 26.79 46.86
C ARG A 21 -45.50 25.93 45.85
N LYS A 22 -46.25 24.96 46.37
CA LYS A 22 -47.20 24.17 45.57
C LYS A 22 -48.28 25.10 45.03
N ASP A 23 -48.44 25.14 43.71
CA ASP A 23 -49.48 25.88 43.00
C ASP A 23 -50.06 25.01 41.87
N PRO A 24 -51.29 25.29 41.39
CA PRO A 24 -51.95 24.47 40.37
C PRO A 24 -51.19 24.38 39.03
N VAL A 25 -50.38 25.38 38.70
CA VAL A 25 -49.59 25.40 37.45
C VAL A 25 -48.40 24.46 37.57
N LEU A 26 -47.77 24.39 38.76
CA LEU A 26 -46.68 23.47 39.03
C LEU A 26 -47.14 22.00 39.07
N GLU A 27 -48.36 21.76 39.55
CA GLU A 27 -49.02 20.44 39.48
C GLU A 27 -49.26 20.00 38.04
N ASP A 28 -49.83 20.88 37.21
CA ASP A 28 -50.08 20.63 35.78
C ASP A 28 -48.78 20.32 35.02
N ILE A 29 -47.70 21.08 35.26
CA ILE A 29 -46.38 20.81 34.66
C ILE A 29 -45.84 19.43 35.07
N ALA A 30 -46.03 19.03 36.34
CA ALA A 30 -45.59 17.72 36.83
C ALA A 30 -46.38 16.57 36.19
N GLU A 31 -47.68 16.73 36.02
CA GLU A 31 -48.54 15.76 35.31
C GLU A 31 -48.16 15.64 33.83
N GLN A 32 -47.97 16.77 33.13
CA GLN A 32 -47.57 16.78 31.72
C GLN A 32 -46.21 16.10 31.51
N TYR A 33 -45.24 16.38 32.39
CA TYR A 33 -43.93 15.74 32.30
C TYR A 33 -43.97 14.23 32.62
N ALA A 34 -44.81 13.81 33.57
CA ALA A 34 -45.01 12.40 33.87
C ALA A 34 -45.69 11.66 32.71
N ALA A 35 -46.69 12.27 32.07
CA ALA A 35 -47.35 11.73 30.87
C ALA A 35 -46.38 11.59 29.69
N LEU A 36 -45.51 12.59 29.49
CA LEU A 36 -44.43 12.52 28.50
C LEU A 36 -43.51 11.33 28.75
N CYS A 37 -43.03 11.15 29.99
CA CYS A 37 -42.15 10.03 30.35
C CYS A 37 -42.84 8.67 30.14
N ALA A 38 -44.13 8.56 30.47
CA ALA A 38 -44.91 7.34 30.26
C ALA A 38 -45.05 7.00 28.76
N GLY A 39 -45.34 7.99 27.92
CA GLY A 39 -45.42 7.80 26.46
C GLY A 39 -44.09 7.37 25.84
N ILE A 40 -42.97 7.97 26.29
CA ILE A 40 -41.62 7.57 25.87
C ILE A 40 -41.34 6.11 26.26
N ASN A 41 -41.62 5.74 27.52
CA ASN A 41 -41.39 4.38 27.99
C ASN A 41 -42.23 3.34 27.23
N GLN A 42 -43.48 3.65 26.90
CA GLN A 42 -44.33 2.75 26.12
C GLN A 42 -43.73 2.47 24.72
N ARG A 43 -43.23 3.50 24.04
CA ARG A 43 -42.56 3.35 22.74
C ARG A 43 -41.25 2.59 22.85
N LEU A 44 -40.44 2.86 23.88
CA LEU A 44 -39.22 2.10 24.15
C LEU A 44 -39.52 0.61 24.36
N LEU A 45 -40.56 0.26 25.12
CA LEU A 45 -40.96 -1.13 25.34
C LEU A 45 -41.40 -1.82 24.03
N LYS A 46 -42.10 -1.12 23.13
CA LYS A 46 -42.41 -1.65 21.79
C LYS A 46 -41.15 -1.89 20.95
N CYS A 47 -40.22 -0.93 20.92
CA CYS A 47 -38.94 -1.12 20.23
C CYS A 47 -38.19 -2.34 20.80
N ARG A 48 -38.18 -2.52 22.13
CA ARG A 48 -37.59 -3.71 22.76
C ARG A 48 -38.27 -4.99 22.31
N GLU A 49 -39.59 -5.03 22.24
CA GLU A 49 -40.33 -6.21 21.77
C GLU A 49 -39.97 -6.57 20.33
N PHE A 50 -39.86 -5.58 19.43
CA PHE A 50 -39.40 -5.80 18.06
C PHE A 50 -37.97 -6.33 18.00
N LEU A 51 -37.06 -5.75 18.79
CA LEU A 51 -35.67 -6.20 18.87
C LEU A 51 -35.54 -7.62 19.44
N ASP A 52 -36.35 -7.97 20.45
CA ASP A 52 -36.36 -9.32 21.04
C ASP A 52 -36.89 -10.37 20.05
N LYS A 53 -37.75 -9.97 19.10
CA LYS A 53 -38.24 -10.81 18.01
C LYS A 53 -37.32 -10.80 16.77
N GLY A 54 -36.19 -10.10 16.81
CA GLY A 54 -35.26 -9.96 15.67
C GLY A 54 -35.77 -9.06 14.53
N MET A 55 -36.86 -8.30 14.74
CA MET A 55 -37.44 -7.39 13.77
C MET A 55 -36.79 -6.00 13.87
N ARG A 56 -35.50 -5.92 13.49
CA ARG A 56 -34.71 -4.67 13.59
C ARG A 56 -35.35 -3.49 12.85
N SER A 57 -35.76 -3.68 11.59
CA SER A 57 -36.30 -2.59 10.78
C SER A 57 -37.62 -2.02 11.35
N GLU A 58 -38.45 -2.85 12.01
CA GLU A 58 -39.66 -2.39 12.70
C GLU A 58 -39.32 -1.57 13.95
N ALA A 59 -38.31 -2.00 14.72
CA ALA A 59 -37.84 -1.25 15.89
C ALA A 59 -37.28 0.12 15.50
N VAL A 60 -36.51 0.17 14.41
CA VAL A 60 -35.96 1.40 13.83
C VAL A 60 -37.07 2.30 13.30
N HIS A 61 -38.07 1.72 12.62
CA HIS A 61 -39.22 2.47 12.13
C HIS A 61 -39.99 3.12 13.29
N GLU A 62 -40.38 2.36 14.31
CA GLU A 62 -41.09 2.85 15.51
C GLU A 62 -40.29 3.97 16.23
N ALA A 63 -38.96 3.84 16.26
CA ALA A 63 -38.07 4.86 16.81
C ALA A 63 -38.03 6.15 15.98
N GLY A 64 -38.15 6.02 14.65
CA GLY A 64 -38.15 7.13 13.69
C GLY A 64 -39.50 7.80 13.48
N VAL A 65 -40.62 7.18 13.90
CA VAL A 65 -41.95 7.81 13.84
C VAL A 65 -41.91 9.14 14.59
N ALA A 66 -42.32 10.22 13.92
CA ALA A 66 -42.28 11.57 14.49
C ALA A 66 -43.24 11.70 15.69
N PRO A 67 -42.81 12.34 16.79
CA PRO A 67 -41.47 12.87 17.05
C PRO A 67 -40.45 11.75 17.34
N ALA A 68 -39.21 11.89 16.85
CA ALA A 68 -38.18 10.85 16.94
C ALA A 68 -37.92 10.44 18.41
N LEU A 69 -37.98 9.15 18.69
CA LEU A 69 -37.96 8.63 20.07
C LEU A 69 -36.66 8.96 20.81
N ILE A 70 -35.53 8.93 20.11
CA ILE A 70 -34.21 9.26 20.69
C ILE A 70 -34.16 10.74 21.10
N GLU A 71 -34.65 11.64 20.25
CA GLU A 71 -34.71 13.07 20.56
C GLU A 71 -35.65 13.36 21.74
N MET A 72 -36.79 12.64 21.82
CA MET A 72 -37.71 12.76 22.96
C MET A 72 -37.03 12.34 24.27
N VAL A 73 -36.27 11.24 24.26
CA VAL A 73 -35.52 10.76 25.43
C VAL A 73 -34.46 11.78 25.84
N GLU A 74 -33.71 12.32 24.90
CA GLU A 74 -32.66 13.32 25.17
C GLU A 74 -33.24 14.61 25.75
N ALA A 75 -34.39 15.07 25.21
CA ALA A 75 -35.10 16.21 25.75
C ALA A 75 -35.58 15.90 27.18
N ALA A 76 -36.26 14.77 27.38
CA ALA A 76 -36.82 14.40 28.68
C ALA A 76 -35.72 14.14 29.75
N ASN A 77 -34.52 13.74 29.35
CA ASN A 77 -33.37 13.49 30.23
C ASN A 77 -32.45 14.72 30.36
N PHE A 78 -33.01 15.87 30.73
CA PHE A 78 -32.30 17.14 30.85
C PHE A 78 -31.44 17.26 32.13
N LYS A 79 -30.48 18.19 32.11
CA LYS A 79 -29.44 18.37 33.15
C LYS A 79 -29.99 18.54 34.58
N ASP A 80 -31.12 19.21 34.74
CA ASP A 80 -31.71 19.52 36.06
C ASP A 80 -32.80 18.52 36.50
N LEU A 81 -32.95 17.38 35.82
CA LEU A 81 -33.97 16.37 36.11
C LEU A 81 -33.93 15.88 37.57
N GLN A 82 -32.74 15.71 38.15
CA GLN A 82 -32.64 15.28 39.55
C GLN A 82 -33.16 16.35 40.52
N LYS A 83 -32.96 17.63 40.21
CA LYS A 83 -33.51 18.73 41.00
C LYS A 83 -35.04 18.77 40.87
N TRP A 84 -35.55 18.53 39.66
CA TRP A 84 -37.00 18.43 39.42
C TRP A 84 -37.63 17.28 40.20
N ARG A 85 -37.05 16.08 40.15
CA ARG A 85 -37.56 14.92 40.90
C ARG A 85 -37.58 15.17 42.41
N LYS A 86 -36.51 15.78 42.94
CA LYS A 86 -36.46 16.17 44.34
C LYS A 86 -37.51 17.21 44.69
N LEU A 87 -37.75 18.19 43.81
CA LEU A 87 -38.82 19.18 44.01
C LEU A 87 -40.21 18.52 44.03
N CYS A 88 -40.47 17.58 43.10
CA CYS A 88 -41.72 16.83 43.09
C CYS A 88 -41.89 15.98 44.36
N GLU A 89 -40.80 15.44 44.91
CA GLU A 89 -40.83 14.71 46.18
C GLU A 89 -41.06 15.64 47.38
N ASP A 90 -40.32 16.75 47.48
CA ASP A 90 -40.40 17.71 48.58
C ASP A 90 -41.77 18.39 48.67
N LEU A 91 -42.47 18.58 47.53
CA LEU A 91 -43.78 19.23 47.43
C LEU A 91 -44.96 18.26 47.24
N ASP A 92 -44.73 16.94 47.28
CA ASP A 92 -45.74 15.90 47.04
C ASP A 92 -46.54 16.15 45.74
N LEU A 93 -45.79 16.31 44.63
CA LEU A 93 -46.31 16.43 43.26
C LEU A 93 -46.28 15.06 42.56
N PHE A 94 -46.97 14.96 41.42
CA PHE A 94 -46.99 13.75 40.61
C PHE A 94 -45.58 13.39 40.13
N ARG A 95 -45.16 12.14 40.37
CA ARG A 95 -43.79 11.67 40.08
C ARG A 95 -43.73 10.96 38.74
N CYS A 96 -42.79 11.36 37.88
CA CYS A 96 -42.54 10.68 36.61
C CYS A 96 -41.88 9.31 36.82
N GLN A 97 -42.19 8.34 35.96
CA GLN A 97 -41.45 7.08 35.92
C GLN A 97 -40.03 7.29 35.34
N PRO A 98 -39.01 6.55 35.80
CA PRO A 98 -37.67 6.58 35.19
C PRO A 98 -37.72 6.11 33.73
N LEU A 99 -36.94 6.76 32.86
CA LEU A 99 -36.80 6.34 31.47
C LEU A 99 -35.97 5.06 31.35
N HIS A 100 -36.35 4.14 30.47
CA HIS A 100 -35.61 2.90 30.20
C HIS A 100 -34.37 3.15 29.31
N LEU A 101 -33.35 3.82 29.86
CA LEU A 101 -32.13 4.19 29.12
C LEU A 101 -31.35 2.98 28.58
N GLU A 102 -31.44 1.83 29.23
CA GLU A 102 -30.86 0.57 28.75
C GLU A 102 -31.41 0.14 27.37
N ILE A 103 -32.70 0.39 27.12
CA ILE A 103 -33.35 0.10 25.84
C ILE A 103 -32.87 1.09 24.78
N VAL A 104 -32.65 2.34 25.17
CA VAL A 104 -32.18 3.42 24.28
C VAL A 104 -30.79 3.11 23.75
N GLU A 105 -29.87 2.67 24.62
CA GLU A 105 -28.51 2.28 24.20
C GLU A 105 -28.53 1.08 23.26
N ARG A 106 -29.35 0.06 23.56
CA ARG A 106 -29.54 -1.09 22.66
C ARG A 106 -30.11 -0.63 21.31
N LEU A 107 -31.10 0.26 21.31
CA LEU A 107 -31.73 0.78 20.10
C LEU A 107 -30.77 1.64 19.26
N ARG A 108 -29.92 2.47 19.88
CA ARG A 108 -28.86 3.23 19.20
C ARG A 108 -27.87 2.30 18.49
N GLY A 109 -27.47 1.21 19.15
CA GLY A 109 -26.61 0.19 18.55
C GLY A 109 -27.25 -0.48 17.33
N GLU A 110 -28.55 -0.76 17.39
CA GLU A 110 -29.27 -1.39 16.27
C GLU A 110 -29.59 -0.42 15.13
N LEU A 111 -29.84 0.87 15.42
CA LEU A 111 -29.95 1.95 14.43
C LEU A 111 -28.66 2.10 13.62
N ALA A 112 -27.51 2.15 14.29
CA ALA A 112 -26.20 2.26 13.63
C ALA A 112 -25.92 1.04 12.72
N LYS A 113 -26.33 -0.17 13.14
CA LYS A 113 -26.22 -1.37 12.30
C LYS A 113 -27.15 -1.31 11.08
N GLU A 114 -28.38 -0.83 11.23
CA GLU A 114 -29.32 -0.67 10.11
C GLU A 114 -28.79 0.34 9.09
N GLU A 115 -28.23 1.47 9.54
CA GLU A 115 -27.59 2.46 8.66
C GLU A 115 -26.41 1.87 7.89
N ALA A 116 -25.56 1.07 8.55
CA ALA A 116 -24.43 0.41 7.91
C ALA A 116 -24.85 -0.62 6.85
N LEU A 117 -25.95 -1.33 7.09
CA LEU A 117 -26.48 -2.36 6.17
C LEU A 117 -27.38 -1.80 5.08
N ALA A 118 -27.90 -0.57 5.21
CA ALA A 118 -28.87 0.02 4.28
C ALA A 118 -28.40 0.01 2.80
N PRO A 119 -27.12 0.30 2.47
CA PRO A 119 -26.63 0.20 1.09
C PRO A 119 -26.71 -1.24 0.54
N LEU A 120 -26.32 -2.23 1.35
CA LEU A 120 -26.34 -3.64 0.98
C LEU A 120 -27.77 -4.16 0.83
N LEU A 121 -28.68 -3.78 1.72
CA LEU A 121 -30.10 -4.15 1.62
C LEU A 121 -30.75 -3.55 0.37
N LYS A 122 -30.39 -2.32 0.00
CA LYS A 122 -30.86 -1.68 -1.25
C LYS A 122 -30.34 -2.43 -2.48
N GLN A 123 -29.08 -2.83 -2.47
CA GLN A 123 -28.49 -3.62 -3.55
C GLN A 123 -29.10 -5.02 -3.62
N TYR A 124 -29.39 -5.66 -2.48
CA TYR A 124 -30.04 -6.96 -2.41
C TYR A 124 -31.44 -6.92 -3.02
N ARG A 125 -32.26 -5.92 -2.64
CA ARG A 125 -33.59 -5.72 -3.26
C ARG A 125 -33.48 -5.59 -4.78
N ARG A 126 -32.49 -4.83 -5.28
CA ARG A 126 -32.24 -4.69 -6.73
C ARG A 126 -31.90 -6.01 -7.40
N LEU A 127 -31.03 -6.82 -6.82
CA LEU A 127 -30.63 -8.12 -7.38
C LEU A 127 -31.80 -9.11 -7.40
N VAL A 128 -32.62 -9.10 -6.35
CA VAL A 128 -33.87 -9.89 -6.30
C VAL A 128 -34.82 -9.45 -7.43
N TYR A 129 -35.01 -8.15 -7.65
CA TYR A 129 -35.83 -7.66 -8.78
C TYR A 129 -35.27 -8.01 -10.15
N GLN A 130 -33.95 -8.12 -10.28
CA GLN A 130 -33.27 -8.49 -11.53
C GLN A 130 -33.26 -10.00 -11.78
N GLY A 131 -33.63 -10.82 -10.79
CA GLY A 131 -33.55 -12.27 -10.87
C GLY A 131 -32.12 -12.82 -10.80
N ASP A 132 -31.14 -12.04 -10.32
CA ASP A 132 -29.76 -12.51 -10.17
C ASP A 132 -29.59 -13.29 -8.87
N ARG A 133 -29.78 -14.61 -8.96
CA ARG A 133 -29.67 -15.54 -7.83
C ARG A 133 -28.26 -15.60 -7.25
N ASP A 134 -27.23 -15.70 -8.10
CA ASP A 134 -25.83 -15.82 -7.64
C ASP A 134 -25.30 -14.52 -7.04
N GLY A 135 -25.73 -13.37 -7.56
CA GLY A 135 -25.49 -12.07 -6.93
C GLY A 135 -26.21 -11.94 -5.58
N SER A 136 -27.46 -12.42 -5.50
CA SER A 136 -28.25 -12.39 -4.26
C SER A 136 -27.65 -13.27 -3.15
N ILE A 137 -27.18 -14.47 -3.49
CA ILE A 137 -26.47 -15.38 -2.56
C ILE A 137 -25.21 -14.73 -2.01
N ARG A 138 -24.38 -14.16 -2.88
CA ARG A 138 -23.14 -13.48 -2.47
C ARG A 138 -23.41 -12.33 -1.50
N LEU A 139 -24.33 -11.45 -1.88
CA LEU A 139 -24.65 -10.27 -1.07
C LEU A 139 -25.32 -10.65 0.27
N LEU A 140 -26.17 -11.67 0.31
CA LEU A 140 -26.73 -12.18 1.57
C LEU A 140 -25.67 -12.79 2.49
N ARG A 141 -24.67 -13.47 1.94
CA ARG A 141 -23.52 -13.96 2.73
C ARG A 141 -22.69 -12.80 3.30
N ASP A 142 -22.51 -11.72 2.54
CA ASP A 142 -21.84 -10.50 3.02
C ASP A 142 -22.65 -9.81 4.13
N ILE A 143 -23.96 -9.68 3.95
CA ILE A 143 -24.88 -9.14 4.98
C ILE A 143 -24.81 -10.01 6.24
N ARG A 144 -24.83 -11.33 6.10
CA ARG A 144 -24.71 -12.27 7.23
C ARG A 144 -23.35 -12.21 7.91
N ALA A 145 -22.26 -11.94 7.18
CA ALA A 145 -20.94 -11.74 7.76
C ALA A 145 -20.88 -10.46 8.61
N GLN A 146 -21.60 -9.40 8.21
CA GLN A 146 -21.69 -8.15 8.96
C GLN A 146 -22.71 -8.20 10.11
N ASP A 147 -23.72 -9.06 10.01
CA ASP A 147 -24.76 -9.25 11.03
C ASP A 147 -25.04 -10.74 11.30
N PRO A 148 -24.07 -11.47 11.87
CA PRO A 148 -24.16 -12.92 12.04
C PRO A 148 -25.20 -13.34 13.09
N ALA A 149 -25.60 -12.42 13.97
CA ALA A 149 -26.54 -12.68 15.06
C ALA A 149 -28.00 -12.71 14.59
N ASN A 150 -28.30 -12.24 13.37
CA ASN A 150 -29.67 -12.16 12.88
C ASN A 150 -30.05 -13.44 12.07
N PRO A 151 -31.01 -14.25 12.57
CA PRO A 151 -31.37 -15.51 11.93
C PRO A 151 -32.14 -15.34 10.61
N VAL A 152 -32.71 -14.15 10.34
CA VAL A 152 -33.49 -13.87 9.12
C VAL A 152 -32.63 -14.03 7.86
N TRP A 153 -31.35 -13.66 7.94
CA TRP A 153 -30.44 -13.77 6.79
C TRP A 153 -30.20 -15.21 6.37
N ALA A 154 -30.06 -16.12 7.35
CA ALA A 154 -29.96 -17.56 7.06
C ALA A 154 -31.26 -18.07 6.42
N GLY A 155 -32.42 -17.66 6.95
CA GLY A 155 -33.72 -18.03 6.38
C GLY A 155 -33.92 -17.60 4.92
N ASN A 156 -33.44 -16.40 4.55
CA ASN A 156 -33.51 -15.90 3.18
C ASN A 156 -32.49 -16.55 2.24
N LEU A 157 -31.35 -16.99 2.77
CA LEU A 157 -30.26 -17.61 2.01
C LEU A 157 -30.56 -19.07 1.66
N THR A 158 -31.19 -19.82 2.58
CA THR A 158 -31.55 -21.24 2.42
C THR A 158 -32.22 -21.56 1.08
N PRO A 159 -33.36 -20.94 0.69
CA PRO A 159 -34.05 -21.33 -0.55
C PRO A 159 -33.20 -21.08 -1.80
N LEU A 160 -32.39 -20.02 -1.83
CA LEU A 160 -31.52 -19.70 -2.97
C LEU A 160 -30.38 -20.72 -3.09
N GLU A 161 -29.80 -21.13 -1.97
CA GLU A 161 -28.72 -22.12 -1.95
C GLU A 161 -29.21 -23.54 -2.20
N GLU A 162 -30.43 -23.89 -1.78
CA GLU A 162 -31.09 -25.16 -2.12
C GLU A 162 -31.29 -25.27 -3.63
N GLU A 163 -31.68 -24.17 -4.28
CA GLU A 163 -31.85 -24.11 -5.74
C GLU A 163 -30.50 -24.18 -6.50
N GLN A 164 -29.45 -23.58 -5.95
CA GLN A 164 -28.11 -23.58 -6.54
C GLN A 164 -27.36 -24.93 -6.38
N LEU A 165 -27.67 -25.69 -5.32
CA LEU A 165 -26.90 -26.88 -4.95
C LEU A 165 -26.87 -28.01 -6.00
N PRO A 166 -27.97 -28.33 -6.73
CA PRO A 166 -27.95 -29.29 -7.83
C PRO A 166 -26.94 -28.90 -8.93
N GLU A 167 -26.90 -27.62 -9.32
CA GLU A 167 -25.97 -27.14 -10.34
C GLU A 167 -24.51 -27.25 -9.91
N LEU A 168 -24.22 -26.92 -8.64
CA LEU A 168 -22.87 -27.11 -8.08
C LEU A 168 -22.49 -28.59 -8.03
N THR A 169 -23.44 -29.46 -7.70
CA THR A 169 -23.22 -30.91 -7.68
C THR A 169 -22.85 -31.44 -9.07
N ASP A 170 -23.53 -30.98 -10.12
CA ASP A 170 -23.24 -31.39 -11.49
C ASP A 170 -21.90 -30.82 -11.98
N LYS A 171 -21.57 -29.57 -11.64
CA LYS A 171 -20.25 -28.97 -11.90
C LYS A 171 -19.12 -29.77 -11.21
N VAL A 172 -19.34 -30.24 -9.98
CA VAL A 172 -18.36 -31.10 -9.27
C VAL A 172 -18.22 -32.45 -9.96
N ARG A 173 -19.33 -33.10 -10.34
CA ARG A 173 -19.27 -34.39 -11.06
C ARG A 173 -18.52 -34.26 -12.38
N GLN A 174 -18.73 -33.18 -13.11
CA GLN A 174 -18.00 -32.88 -14.33
C GLN A 174 -16.50 -32.65 -14.05
N ALA A 175 -16.16 -31.82 -13.06
CA ALA A 175 -14.77 -31.56 -12.69
C ALA A 175 -14.03 -32.83 -12.24
N LEU A 176 -14.70 -33.73 -11.49
CA LEU A 176 -14.16 -35.04 -11.12
C LEU A 176 -13.94 -35.94 -12.35
N LYS A 177 -14.86 -35.93 -13.33
CA LYS A 177 -14.73 -36.72 -14.57
C LYS A 177 -13.61 -36.22 -15.46
N GLU A 178 -13.42 -34.91 -15.53
CA GLU A 178 -12.38 -34.25 -16.32
C GLU A 178 -11.03 -34.19 -15.60
N ASN A 179 -10.96 -34.67 -14.34
CA ASN A 179 -9.81 -34.53 -13.45
C ASN A 179 -9.30 -33.07 -13.34
N ASN A 180 -10.22 -32.11 -13.36
CA ASN A 180 -9.93 -30.68 -13.33
C ASN A 180 -9.78 -30.21 -11.86
N LEU A 181 -8.59 -30.46 -11.30
CA LEU A 181 -8.28 -30.17 -9.89
C LEU A 181 -8.40 -28.67 -9.51
N PRO A 182 -7.97 -27.70 -10.36
CA PRO A 182 -8.20 -26.28 -10.08
C PRO A 182 -9.69 -25.95 -9.91
N ARG A 183 -10.53 -26.43 -10.83
CA ARG A 183 -11.98 -26.21 -10.76
C ARG A 183 -12.60 -26.91 -9.56
N LEU A 184 -12.09 -28.08 -9.19
CA LEU A 184 -12.53 -28.82 -8.01
C LEU A 184 -12.26 -28.05 -6.70
N ARG A 185 -11.13 -27.34 -6.59
CA ARG A 185 -10.82 -26.48 -5.42
C ARG A 185 -11.75 -25.28 -5.33
N GLU A 186 -12.05 -24.62 -6.45
CA GLU A 186 -13.02 -23.52 -6.49
C GLU A 186 -14.39 -23.98 -6.00
N LEU A 187 -14.86 -25.11 -6.52
CA LEU A 187 -16.14 -25.70 -6.13
C LEU A 187 -16.14 -26.19 -4.68
N HIS A 188 -15.03 -26.75 -4.20
CA HIS A 188 -14.85 -27.09 -2.78
C HIS A 188 -14.98 -25.84 -1.90
N GLY A 189 -14.34 -24.72 -2.26
CA GLY A 189 -14.45 -23.46 -1.55
C GLY A 189 -15.89 -22.92 -1.51
N GLU A 190 -16.61 -23.02 -2.61
CA GLU A 190 -18.03 -22.60 -2.68
C GLU A 190 -18.96 -23.50 -1.83
N LEU A 191 -18.71 -24.81 -1.81
CA LEU A 191 -19.48 -25.78 -1.01
C LEU A 191 -19.14 -25.72 0.49
N THR A 192 -17.93 -25.27 0.84
CA THR A 192 -17.45 -25.14 2.24
C THR A 192 -17.45 -23.70 2.76
N HIS A 193 -18.08 -22.77 2.03
CA HIS A 193 -18.11 -21.37 2.41
C HIS A 193 -18.68 -21.17 3.83
N PRO A 194 -18.01 -20.42 4.74
CA PRO A 194 -18.42 -20.32 6.16
C PRO A 194 -19.85 -19.79 6.38
N GLN A 195 -20.32 -18.93 5.47
CA GLN A 195 -21.65 -18.32 5.54
C GLN A 195 -22.74 -19.09 4.79
N ARG A 196 -22.44 -20.27 4.23
CA ARG A 196 -23.43 -21.13 3.57
C ARG A 196 -24.46 -21.58 4.62
N ALA A 197 -25.75 -21.50 4.29
CA ALA A 197 -26.85 -21.97 5.13
C ALA A 197 -27.18 -23.44 4.84
N VAL A 198 -27.07 -23.86 3.58
CA VAL A 198 -27.39 -25.23 3.13
C VAL A 198 -26.14 -26.08 3.07
N PRO A 199 -26.00 -27.12 3.90
CA PRO A 199 -24.81 -27.97 3.90
C PRO A 199 -24.71 -28.76 2.58
N PRO A 200 -23.50 -28.95 2.05
CA PRO A 200 -23.29 -29.78 0.87
C PRO A 200 -23.54 -31.27 1.15
N PRO A 201 -23.91 -32.09 0.15
CA PRO A 201 -24.09 -33.52 0.34
C PRO A 201 -22.80 -34.19 0.82
N PRO A 202 -22.83 -34.95 1.94
CA PRO A 202 -21.62 -35.50 2.56
C PRO A 202 -20.88 -36.49 1.65
N GLU A 203 -21.61 -37.27 0.85
CA GLU A 203 -21.03 -38.19 -0.14
C GLU A 203 -20.34 -37.46 -1.31
N LEU A 204 -20.78 -36.23 -1.64
CA LEU A 204 -20.10 -35.39 -2.62
C LEU A 204 -18.79 -34.85 -2.03
N MET A 205 -18.85 -34.33 -0.79
CA MET A 205 -17.67 -33.83 -0.07
C MET A 205 -16.60 -34.91 0.09
N LYS A 206 -16.95 -36.12 0.52
CA LYS A 206 -16.01 -37.25 0.59
C LYS A 206 -15.27 -37.50 -0.72
N LYS A 207 -15.95 -37.38 -1.87
CA LYS A 207 -15.32 -37.57 -3.20
C LYS A 207 -14.40 -36.42 -3.57
N ILE A 208 -14.80 -35.17 -3.27
CA ILE A 208 -13.96 -33.99 -3.48
C ILE A 208 -12.71 -34.08 -2.60
N ASP A 209 -12.90 -34.34 -1.31
CA ASP A 209 -11.83 -34.47 -0.32
C ASP A 209 -10.88 -35.61 -0.69
N ALA A 210 -11.39 -36.75 -1.13
CA ALA A 210 -10.56 -37.86 -1.61
C ALA A 210 -9.71 -37.46 -2.82
N ALA A 211 -10.27 -36.72 -3.79
CA ALA A 211 -9.54 -36.28 -4.98
C ALA A 211 -8.48 -35.20 -4.66
N LEU A 212 -8.84 -34.19 -3.85
CA LEU A 212 -7.91 -33.13 -3.42
C LEU A 212 -6.83 -33.68 -2.49
N ASN A 213 -7.18 -34.61 -1.59
CA ASN A 213 -6.20 -35.29 -0.76
C ASN A 213 -5.31 -36.18 -1.60
N ALA A 214 -5.82 -36.94 -2.59
CA ALA A 214 -4.97 -37.75 -3.46
C ALA A 214 -3.91 -36.90 -4.20
N GLU A 215 -4.28 -35.73 -4.71
CA GLU A 215 -3.33 -34.77 -5.30
C GLU A 215 -2.33 -34.25 -4.27
N ARG A 216 -2.80 -33.84 -3.09
CA ARG A 216 -1.93 -33.37 -2.00
C ARG A 216 -0.92 -34.44 -1.58
N MET A 217 -1.37 -35.68 -1.43
CA MET A 217 -0.55 -36.85 -1.10
C MET A 217 0.50 -37.08 -2.19
N GLN A 218 0.12 -36.99 -3.47
CA GLN A 218 1.04 -37.13 -4.60
C GLN A 218 2.09 -36.02 -4.65
N GLY A 219 1.70 -34.77 -4.36
CA GLY A 219 2.60 -33.63 -4.23
C GLY A 219 3.60 -33.81 -3.08
N LEU A 220 3.12 -34.16 -1.89
CA LEU A 220 3.96 -34.46 -0.73
C LEU A 220 4.93 -35.61 -1.01
N GLN A 221 4.49 -36.64 -1.75
CA GLN A 221 5.36 -37.75 -2.16
C GLN A 221 6.47 -37.28 -3.11
N ALA A 222 6.15 -36.45 -4.10
CA ALA A 222 7.12 -35.91 -5.05
C ALA A 222 8.13 -34.96 -4.37
N ASP A 223 7.67 -34.17 -3.41
CA ASP A 223 8.54 -33.30 -2.61
C ASP A 223 9.45 -34.11 -1.70
N ALA A 224 8.95 -35.18 -1.08
CA ALA A 224 9.77 -36.12 -0.33
C ALA A 224 10.82 -36.80 -1.22
N ASP A 225 10.47 -37.17 -2.46
CA ASP A 225 11.40 -37.78 -3.41
C ASP A 225 12.53 -36.82 -3.80
N ARG A 226 12.18 -35.57 -4.09
CA ARG A 226 13.13 -34.51 -4.40
C ARG A 226 14.04 -34.23 -3.19
N LEU A 227 13.47 -34.19 -1.99
CA LEU A 227 14.21 -33.89 -0.76
C LEU A 227 15.17 -35.02 -0.38
N ALA A 228 14.74 -36.28 -0.48
CA ALA A 228 15.61 -37.44 -0.29
C ALA A 228 16.79 -37.44 -1.28
N GLY A 229 16.53 -37.12 -2.56
CA GLY A 229 17.59 -36.99 -3.57
C GLY A 229 18.59 -35.88 -3.26
N ARG A 230 18.11 -34.71 -2.83
CA ARG A 230 18.97 -33.58 -2.39
C ARG A 230 19.78 -33.95 -1.15
N LEU A 231 19.16 -34.61 -0.17
CA LEU A 231 19.83 -35.05 1.06
C LEU A 231 20.93 -36.06 0.75
N GLN A 232 20.68 -37.02 -0.13
CA GLN A 232 21.68 -38.00 -0.53
C GLN A 232 22.85 -37.36 -1.29
N ALA A 233 22.58 -36.37 -2.15
CA ALA A 233 23.64 -35.60 -2.82
C ALA A 233 24.48 -34.77 -1.82
N ALA A 234 23.84 -34.09 -0.87
CA ALA A 234 24.53 -33.32 0.18
C ALA A 234 25.37 -34.22 1.10
N PHE A 235 24.85 -35.40 1.43
CA PHE A 235 25.55 -36.43 2.19
C PHE A 235 26.77 -36.96 1.43
N GLN A 236 26.65 -37.26 0.13
CA GLN A 236 27.79 -37.67 -0.71
C GLN A 236 28.85 -36.57 -0.88
N ALA A 237 28.42 -35.30 -0.90
CA ALA A 237 29.31 -34.14 -0.94
C ALA A 237 29.96 -33.81 0.41
N GLN A 238 29.62 -34.55 1.49
CA GLN A 238 30.10 -34.31 2.85
C GLN A 238 29.84 -32.88 3.38
N ASN A 239 28.76 -32.24 2.94
CA ASN A 239 28.41 -30.90 3.41
C ASN A 239 27.50 -30.97 4.64
N ALA A 240 28.07 -30.81 5.83
CA ALA A 240 27.35 -30.93 7.10
C ALA A 240 26.22 -29.90 7.26
N ALA A 241 26.42 -28.66 6.81
CA ALA A 241 25.43 -27.60 6.93
C ALA A 241 24.20 -27.85 6.04
N ASP A 242 24.43 -28.31 4.80
CA ASP A 242 23.35 -28.64 3.87
C ASP A 242 22.59 -29.90 4.34
N VAL A 243 23.31 -30.92 4.82
CA VAL A 243 22.69 -32.13 5.38
C VAL A 243 21.81 -31.79 6.59
N GLU A 244 22.28 -30.91 7.49
CA GLU A 244 21.50 -30.45 8.64
C GLU A 244 20.23 -29.69 8.22
N GLY A 245 20.35 -28.74 7.29
CA GLY A 245 19.19 -27.99 6.76
C GLY A 245 18.18 -28.89 6.06
N LEU A 246 18.64 -29.84 5.24
CA LEU A 246 17.78 -30.78 4.51
C LEU A 246 17.11 -31.81 5.44
N LEU A 247 17.79 -32.22 6.53
CA LEU A 247 17.16 -33.06 7.56
C LEU A 247 16.07 -32.32 8.32
N ALA A 248 16.24 -31.02 8.59
CA ALA A 248 15.20 -30.19 9.19
C ALA A 248 14.00 -30.01 8.24
N GLU A 249 14.24 -29.76 6.95
CA GLU A 249 13.20 -29.76 5.91
C GLU A 249 12.47 -31.12 5.85
N TRP A 250 13.19 -32.22 6.00
CA TRP A 250 12.62 -33.57 5.99
C TRP A 250 11.75 -33.83 7.21
N ASP A 251 12.18 -33.41 8.41
CA ASP A 251 11.40 -33.52 9.63
C ASP A 251 10.11 -32.69 9.58
N ALA A 252 10.18 -31.48 9.01
CA ALA A 252 9.00 -30.67 8.77
C ALA A 252 8.02 -31.35 7.79
N LEU A 253 8.53 -31.92 6.69
CA LEU A 253 7.70 -32.63 5.71
C LEU A 253 7.11 -33.93 6.29
N ALA A 254 7.88 -34.68 7.07
CA ALA A 254 7.46 -35.92 7.72
C ALA A 254 6.40 -35.70 8.81
N GLY A 255 6.34 -34.50 9.40
CA GLY A 255 5.29 -34.07 10.31
C GLY A 255 3.96 -33.71 9.65
N SER A 256 3.89 -33.67 8.31
CA SER A 256 2.68 -33.35 7.57
C SER A 256 1.67 -34.49 7.64
N GLU A 257 0.44 -34.23 8.10
CA GLU A 257 -0.68 -35.17 7.97
C GLU A 257 -0.90 -35.49 6.48
N GLY A 258 -0.65 -36.74 6.07
CA GLY A 258 -0.80 -37.19 4.69
C GLY A 258 0.49 -37.58 3.96
N LEU A 259 1.65 -37.67 4.61
CA LEU A 259 2.76 -38.39 3.98
C LEU A 259 2.58 -39.90 4.21
N GLN A 260 2.46 -40.70 3.14
CA GLN A 260 2.56 -42.16 3.29
C GLN A 260 3.96 -42.51 3.83
N ARG A 261 4.05 -43.57 4.63
CA ARG A 261 5.31 -44.02 5.24
C ARG A 261 6.39 -44.09 4.13
N PRO A 262 7.50 -43.34 4.25
CA PRO A 262 8.56 -43.35 3.23
C PRO A 262 9.04 -44.78 2.96
N SER A 263 9.48 -45.06 1.72
CA SER A 263 10.01 -46.39 1.40
C SER A 263 11.20 -46.75 2.31
N ALA A 264 11.45 -48.05 2.49
CA ALA A 264 12.54 -48.53 3.34
C ALA A 264 13.90 -47.91 2.95
N GLU A 265 14.15 -47.82 1.64
CA GLU A 265 15.36 -47.22 1.04
C GLU A 265 15.56 -45.75 1.43
N ARG A 266 14.48 -44.95 1.47
CA ARG A 266 14.53 -43.52 1.86
C ARG A 266 14.76 -43.36 3.35
N THR A 267 14.15 -44.23 4.13
CA THR A 267 14.32 -44.23 5.59
C THR A 267 15.78 -44.55 5.92
N GLU A 268 16.39 -45.48 5.20
CA GLU A 268 17.80 -45.83 5.36
C GLU A 268 18.74 -44.67 4.95
N ALA A 269 18.48 -44.00 3.83
CA ALA A 269 19.26 -42.84 3.39
C ALA A 269 19.20 -41.67 4.40
N VAL A 270 18.02 -41.38 4.96
CA VAL A 270 17.85 -40.33 5.99
C VAL A 270 18.54 -40.72 7.29
N GLN A 271 18.45 -41.99 7.72
CA GLN A 271 19.12 -42.47 8.93
C GLN A 271 20.65 -42.45 8.78
N ALA A 272 21.17 -42.82 7.60
CA ALA A 272 22.60 -42.75 7.29
C ALA A 272 23.10 -41.29 7.34
N ALA A 273 22.35 -40.35 6.75
CA ALA A 273 22.69 -38.92 6.80
C ALA A 273 22.66 -38.36 8.24
N ARG A 274 21.68 -38.77 9.08
CA ARG A 274 21.64 -38.39 10.51
C ARG A 274 22.82 -38.94 11.29
N ALA A 275 23.10 -40.23 11.16
CA ALA A 275 24.20 -40.87 11.87
C ALA A 275 25.55 -40.24 11.50
N TRP A 276 25.74 -39.92 10.22
CA TRP A 276 26.93 -39.20 9.76
C TRP A 276 27.00 -37.78 10.32
N LEU A 277 25.91 -37.01 10.30
CA LEU A 277 25.89 -35.64 10.81
C LEU A 277 26.25 -35.59 12.31
N GLU A 278 25.78 -36.55 13.11
CA GLU A 278 26.16 -36.67 14.53
C GLU A 278 27.66 -36.94 14.72
N ILE A 279 28.22 -37.85 13.92
CA ILE A 279 29.67 -38.13 13.93
C ILE A 279 30.46 -36.89 13.53
N GLU A 280 30.00 -36.18 12.51
CA GLU A 280 30.66 -34.99 11.96
C GLU A 280 30.59 -33.79 12.92
N LYS A 281 29.44 -33.57 13.57
CA LYS A 281 29.30 -32.57 14.64
C LYS A 281 30.21 -32.87 15.83
N ALA A 282 30.31 -34.13 16.24
CA ALA A 282 31.25 -34.54 17.29
C ALA A 282 32.71 -34.30 16.89
N ARG A 283 33.06 -34.56 15.61
CA ARG A 283 34.40 -34.28 15.05
C ARG A 283 34.73 -32.79 15.07
N LEU A 284 33.82 -31.95 14.58
CA LEU A 284 33.97 -30.49 14.55
C LEU A 284 34.05 -29.89 15.96
N HIS A 285 33.25 -30.39 16.90
CA HIS A 285 33.30 -29.95 18.29
C HIS A 285 34.65 -30.26 18.94
N GLN A 286 35.19 -31.47 18.73
CA GLN A 286 36.54 -31.81 19.20
C GLN A 286 37.65 -31.01 18.50
N GLU A 287 37.49 -30.65 17.22
CA GLU A 287 38.43 -29.76 16.52
C GLU A 287 38.42 -28.35 17.13
N GLU A 288 37.25 -27.84 17.48
CA GLU A 288 37.08 -26.55 18.15
C GLU A 288 37.71 -26.55 19.55
N GLU A 289 37.41 -27.58 20.38
CA GLU A 289 38.01 -27.74 21.71
C GLU A 289 39.54 -27.81 21.63
N HIS A 290 40.07 -28.58 20.67
CA HIS A 290 41.51 -28.68 20.46
C HIS A 290 42.11 -27.33 20.04
N ARG A 291 41.45 -26.59 19.13
CA ARG A 291 41.88 -25.26 18.70
C ARG A 291 41.88 -24.27 19.86
N GLN A 292 40.85 -24.27 20.70
CA GLN A 292 40.77 -23.44 21.88
C GLN A 292 41.87 -23.78 22.90
N ALA A 293 42.17 -25.07 23.09
CA ALA A 293 43.27 -25.50 23.96
C ALA A 293 44.65 -25.07 23.42
N VAL A 294 44.87 -25.10 22.10
CA VAL A 294 46.08 -24.58 21.45
C VAL A 294 46.21 -23.07 21.67
N THR A 295 45.14 -22.30 21.46
CA THR A 295 45.13 -20.84 21.68
C THR A 295 45.36 -20.49 23.15
N ALA A 296 44.67 -21.18 24.07
CA ALA A 296 44.84 -20.95 25.51
C ALA A 296 46.26 -21.27 26.01
N MET A 297 46.97 -22.21 25.36
CA MET A 297 48.37 -22.48 25.63
C MET A 297 49.27 -21.34 25.11
N TRP A 298 49.02 -20.82 23.91
CA TRP A 298 49.76 -19.65 23.39
C TRP A 298 49.57 -18.41 24.27
N ASP A 299 48.33 -18.12 24.70
CA ASP A 299 48.03 -17.00 25.60
C ASP A 299 48.73 -17.15 26.95
N TYR A 300 48.77 -18.38 27.49
CA TYR A 300 49.46 -18.68 28.73
C TYR A 300 50.99 -18.49 28.61
N LEU A 301 51.59 -18.90 27.49
CA LEU A 301 53.01 -18.69 27.22
C LEU A 301 53.36 -17.22 26.91
N GLY A 302 52.39 -16.42 26.46
CA GLY A 302 52.53 -14.98 26.24
C GLY A 302 52.42 -14.13 27.52
N GLY A 303 51.90 -14.69 28.61
CA GLY A 303 51.80 -14.02 29.92
C GLY A 303 53.14 -13.93 30.65
N GLY A 304 53.41 -12.79 31.29
CA GLY A 304 54.73 -12.44 31.85
C GLY A 304 55.27 -13.31 32.99
N GLU A 305 54.46 -14.18 33.60
CA GLU A 305 54.92 -15.16 34.61
C GLU A 305 54.30 -16.54 34.37
N VAL A 306 55.11 -17.47 33.84
CA VAL A 306 54.72 -18.86 33.59
C VAL A 306 55.14 -19.74 34.77
N GLN A 307 54.18 -20.40 35.42
CA GLN A 307 54.43 -21.33 36.52
C GLN A 307 54.64 -22.77 36.01
N ALA A 308 55.63 -23.48 36.56
CA ALA A 308 56.01 -24.81 36.10
C ALA A 308 54.89 -25.88 36.24
N ILE A 309 54.15 -25.86 37.36
CA ILE A 309 53.08 -26.84 37.63
C ILE A 309 51.89 -26.63 36.67
N GLU A 310 51.52 -25.38 36.44
CA GLU A 310 50.40 -25.01 35.57
C GLU A 310 50.75 -25.20 34.09
N LEU A 311 52.02 -25.00 33.70
CA LEU A 311 52.53 -25.34 32.36
C LEU A 311 52.45 -26.84 32.08
N GLU A 312 52.85 -27.68 33.04
CA GLU A 312 52.76 -29.14 32.93
C GLU A 312 51.32 -29.64 32.80
N LYS A 313 50.42 -29.11 33.63
CA LYS A 313 49.00 -29.47 33.62
C LYS A 313 48.36 -29.16 32.26
N ARG A 314 48.51 -27.93 31.78
CA ARG A 314 47.94 -27.50 30.49
C ARG A 314 48.56 -28.24 29.30
N TRP A 315 49.85 -28.59 29.39
CA TRP A 315 50.54 -29.32 28.33
C TRP A 315 50.07 -30.77 28.27
N HIS A 316 49.80 -31.38 29.43
CA HIS A 316 49.23 -32.70 29.52
C HIS A 316 47.79 -32.74 28.98
N GLU A 317 46.94 -31.78 29.34
CA GLU A 317 45.57 -31.63 28.82
C GLU A 317 45.54 -31.46 27.29
N LEU A 318 46.50 -30.71 26.73
CA LEU A 318 46.61 -30.51 25.27
C LEU A 318 47.08 -31.77 24.53
N THR A 319 47.92 -32.60 25.17
CA THR A 319 48.53 -33.79 24.54
C THR A 319 47.79 -35.09 24.83
N SER A 320 46.93 -35.15 25.85
CA SER A 320 46.12 -36.33 26.19
C SER A 320 45.10 -36.71 25.10
N GLY A 321 44.72 -35.76 24.24
CA GLY A 321 43.78 -35.98 23.14
C GLY A 321 44.35 -36.71 21.92
N GLY A 322 45.65 -37.04 21.89
CA GLY A 322 46.29 -37.79 20.80
C GLY A 322 46.37 -37.08 19.45
N ARG A 323 45.98 -35.80 19.38
CA ARG A 323 46.04 -34.96 18.16
C ARG A 323 47.41 -34.26 18.05
N PRO A 324 47.91 -34.04 16.82
CA PRO A 324 49.20 -33.42 16.59
C PRO A 324 49.17 -31.94 17.00
N VAL A 325 50.02 -31.57 17.96
CA VAL A 325 50.21 -30.17 18.39
C VAL A 325 51.17 -29.46 17.42
N PRO A 326 50.93 -28.18 17.04
CA PRO A 326 51.83 -27.43 16.17
C PRO A 326 53.28 -27.46 16.65
N GLU A 327 54.23 -27.72 15.75
CA GLU A 327 55.64 -27.87 16.11
C GLU A 327 56.22 -26.62 16.78
N GLU A 328 55.78 -25.43 16.36
CA GLU A 328 56.17 -24.15 16.95
C GLU A 328 55.75 -24.03 18.42
N LEU A 329 54.53 -24.44 18.75
CA LEU A 329 54.02 -24.45 20.12
C LEU A 329 54.77 -25.46 20.97
N ARG A 330 55.05 -26.64 20.41
CA ARG A 330 55.85 -27.69 21.07
C ARG A 330 57.28 -27.20 21.35
N HIS A 331 57.91 -26.52 20.40
CA HIS A 331 59.22 -25.90 20.58
C HIS A 331 59.19 -24.84 21.68
N LYS A 332 58.17 -23.97 21.70
CA LYS A 332 58.04 -22.91 22.71
C LYS A 332 57.84 -23.45 24.12
N VAL A 333 57.04 -24.50 24.29
CA VAL A 333 56.85 -25.16 25.59
C VAL A 333 58.14 -25.83 26.07
N LEU A 334 58.88 -26.50 25.17
CA LEU A 334 60.17 -27.10 25.50
C LEU A 334 61.23 -26.06 25.90
N GLU A 335 61.29 -24.93 25.19
CA GLU A 335 62.15 -23.79 25.52
C GLU A 335 61.81 -23.21 26.91
N THR A 336 60.52 -23.01 27.19
CA THR A 336 60.05 -22.47 28.48
C THR A 336 60.32 -23.44 29.64
N ARG A 337 60.16 -24.75 29.42
CA ARG A 337 60.57 -25.81 30.36
C ARG A 337 62.08 -25.77 30.65
N ALA A 338 62.90 -25.62 29.62
CA ALA A 338 64.36 -25.54 29.76
C ALA A 338 64.80 -24.28 30.53
N ALA A 339 64.18 -23.14 30.28
CA ALA A 339 64.44 -21.89 31.01
C ALA A 339 64.09 -22.01 32.52
N LEU A 340 62.94 -22.59 32.85
CA LEU A 340 62.53 -22.85 34.24
C LEU A 340 63.48 -23.83 34.96
N ALA A 341 64.01 -24.84 34.25
CA ALA A 341 64.98 -25.78 34.78
C ALA A 341 66.38 -25.15 35.02
N GLN A 342 66.82 -24.23 34.15
CA GLN A 342 68.08 -23.51 34.31
C GLN A 342 68.06 -22.58 35.55
N HIS A 343 66.93 -21.95 35.87
CA HIS A 343 66.76 -21.17 37.10
C HIS A 343 66.82 -22.00 38.38
N ALA A 344 66.45 -23.29 38.33
CA ALA A 344 66.59 -24.24 39.44
C ALA A 344 68.02 -24.81 39.60
N ALA A 345 68.77 -24.92 38.49
CA ALA A 345 70.12 -25.49 38.48
C ALA A 345 71.25 -24.50 38.88
N ALA A 346 71.00 -23.19 38.81
CA ALA A 346 72.00 -22.13 39.08
C ALA A 346 72.46 -22.00 40.56
N ARG A 347 72.11 -22.93 41.46
CA ARG A 347 72.55 -22.98 42.87
C ARG A 347 73.63 -24.03 43.20
N ARG A 348 74.07 -24.84 42.25
CA ARG A 348 75.12 -25.83 42.46
C ARG A 348 76.10 -25.76 41.29
N HIS A 349 77.29 -25.21 41.49
CA HIS A 349 78.57 -25.67 40.92
C HIS A 349 79.66 -24.59 41.10
N THR A 350 80.32 -24.63 42.25
CA THR A 350 81.71 -24.16 42.45
C THR A 350 82.58 -25.40 42.69
N LEU A 351 83.52 -25.70 41.78
CA LEU A 351 84.91 -26.17 42.03
C LEU A 351 85.52 -26.93 40.82
N TRP A 352 86.57 -26.33 40.22
CA TRP A 352 87.89 -26.88 39.77
C TRP A 352 87.94 -28.19 38.94
N GLY A 353 88.74 -28.36 37.88
CA GLY A 353 89.95 -27.68 37.40
C GLY A 353 91.13 -28.67 37.25
N THR A 354 91.86 -28.60 36.10
CA THR A 354 93.26 -29.07 35.83
C THR A 354 93.48 -30.59 35.56
N VAL A 355 94.35 -31.12 34.67
CA VAL A 355 95.75 -30.86 34.21
C VAL A 355 96.01 -31.62 32.86
N CYS A 356 96.46 -30.95 31.78
CA CYS A 356 97.79 -30.98 31.14
C CYS A 356 98.50 -32.33 30.78
N VAL A 357 98.99 -32.38 29.53
CA VAL A 357 100.39 -32.74 29.16
C VAL A 357 100.90 -34.12 29.59
N VAL A 358 100.85 -35.12 28.70
CA VAL A 358 101.79 -36.27 28.77
C VAL A 358 102.34 -36.79 27.42
N LEU A 359 101.74 -36.62 26.22
CA LEU A 359 102.17 -37.46 25.08
C LEU A 359 102.69 -36.72 23.82
N VAL A 360 103.72 -35.88 24.01
CA VAL A 360 104.58 -35.37 22.92
C VAL A 360 105.93 -36.11 22.78
N VAL A 361 106.35 -37.03 23.66
CA VAL A 361 107.80 -37.38 23.74
C VAL A 361 108.17 -38.85 23.52
N LEU A 362 107.36 -39.65 22.83
CA LEU A 362 107.71 -41.04 22.47
C LEU A 362 107.29 -41.27 21.00
N LEU A 363 108.12 -41.42 19.99
CA LEU A 363 109.53 -41.75 19.91
C LEU A 363 109.93 -41.55 18.43
N GLY A 364 110.69 -40.49 18.16
CA GLY A 364 111.65 -40.54 17.07
C GLY A 364 112.87 -41.34 17.53
N ALA A 365 113.66 -41.82 16.56
CA ALA A 365 115.05 -42.28 16.71
C ALA A 365 115.33 -43.76 17.08
N VAL A 366 115.03 -44.72 16.18
CA VAL A 366 115.67 -46.06 16.28
C VAL A 366 116.45 -46.56 15.06
N LEU A 367 116.22 -46.22 13.79
CA LEU A 367 116.87 -47.03 12.71
C LEU A 367 117.68 -46.26 11.69
N ALA A 368 118.77 -45.67 12.20
CA ALA A 368 119.91 -45.11 11.47
C ALA A 368 121.08 -46.12 11.31
N THR A 369 120.83 -47.42 11.19
CA THR A 369 121.91 -48.46 11.22
C THR A 369 121.86 -49.45 10.06
N ALA A 370 121.81 -48.98 8.81
CA ALA A 370 122.14 -49.82 7.64
C ALA A 370 122.92 -49.02 6.58
N TRP A 371 123.91 -48.28 7.11
CA TRP A 371 125.11 -47.82 6.44
C TRP A 371 125.62 -48.91 5.44
N HIS A 372 125.79 -48.50 4.19
CA HIS A 372 127.13 -48.51 3.61
C HIS A 372 127.73 -49.82 3.09
N VAL A 373 127.00 -50.55 2.21
CA VAL A 373 127.63 -51.63 1.42
C VAL A 373 127.33 -51.66 -0.09
N SER A 374 126.27 -51.03 -0.66
CA SER A 374 125.97 -51.22 -2.11
C SER A 374 126.28 -50.04 -3.04
N LYS A 375 127.27 -49.19 -2.71
CA LYS A 375 127.56 -47.94 -3.45
C LYS A 375 128.44 -48.09 -4.70
N THR A 376 128.47 -49.25 -5.35
CA THR A 376 129.23 -49.48 -6.60
C THR A 376 128.43 -50.22 -7.69
N LYS A 377 127.09 -50.27 -7.60
CA LYS A 377 126.18 -50.68 -8.70
C LYS A 377 125.14 -49.62 -9.09
N GLU A 378 125.16 -48.46 -8.43
CA GLU A 378 124.06 -47.48 -8.41
C GLU A 378 124.03 -46.50 -9.62
N LYS A 379 125.09 -46.45 -10.43
CA LYS A 379 125.18 -45.50 -11.56
C LYS A 379 124.44 -45.93 -12.84
N GLN A 380 124.13 -47.22 -13.00
CA GLN A 380 123.32 -47.70 -14.15
C GLN A 380 121.82 -47.82 -13.80
N ALA A 381 121.47 -48.27 -12.60
CA ALA A 381 120.07 -48.45 -12.18
C ALA A 381 119.27 -47.12 -12.07
N THR A 382 119.95 -46.01 -11.78
CA THR A 382 119.31 -44.70 -11.63
C THR A 382 118.84 -44.12 -12.98
N LEU A 383 119.54 -44.43 -14.08
CA LEU A 383 119.11 -44.05 -15.44
C LEU A 383 117.91 -44.88 -15.91
N ASP A 384 117.88 -46.19 -15.62
CA ASP A 384 116.74 -47.06 -15.95
C ASP A 384 115.49 -46.73 -15.12
N ARG A 385 115.66 -46.30 -13.86
CA ARG A 385 114.55 -45.93 -12.96
C ARG A 385 113.90 -44.61 -13.36
N LEU A 386 114.68 -43.60 -13.78
CA LEU A 386 114.13 -42.36 -14.34
C LEU A 386 113.37 -42.62 -15.64
N GLN A 387 113.84 -43.52 -16.49
CA GLN A 387 113.14 -43.92 -17.71
C GLN A 387 111.83 -44.66 -17.41
N ALA A 388 111.82 -45.57 -16.42
CA ALA A 388 110.62 -46.29 -16.00
C ALA A 388 109.57 -45.37 -15.35
N LEU A 389 110.00 -44.40 -14.53
CA LEU A 389 109.11 -43.42 -13.90
C LEU A 389 108.50 -42.45 -14.92
N ALA A 390 109.27 -42.04 -15.93
CA ALA A 390 108.78 -41.23 -17.04
C ALA A 390 107.80 -42.01 -17.95
N ALA A 391 108.10 -43.28 -18.26
CA ALA A 391 107.20 -44.15 -19.04
C ALA A 391 105.90 -44.49 -18.30
N ALA A 392 105.94 -44.58 -16.96
CA ALA A 392 104.77 -44.79 -16.11
C ALA A 392 103.99 -43.50 -15.77
N GLN A 393 104.35 -42.36 -16.37
CA GLN A 393 103.72 -41.04 -16.16
C GLN A 393 103.67 -40.56 -14.68
N ARG A 394 104.57 -41.06 -13.82
CA ARG A 394 104.65 -40.66 -12.40
C ARG A 394 105.54 -39.42 -12.26
N PHE A 395 105.11 -38.32 -12.88
CA PHE A 395 105.91 -37.11 -13.05
C PHE A 395 106.30 -36.40 -11.74
N ALA A 396 105.49 -36.51 -10.69
CA ALA A 396 105.84 -36.02 -9.33
C ALA A 396 107.09 -36.72 -8.78
N GLU A 397 107.23 -38.02 -9.02
CA GLU A 397 108.37 -38.82 -8.59
C GLU A 397 109.58 -38.63 -9.52
N VAL A 398 109.36 -38.39 -10.82
CA VAL A 398 110.42 -37.99 -11.76
C VAL A 398 111.05 -36.65 -11.33
N LYS A 399 110.24 -35.64 -11.00
CA LYS A 399 110.73 -34.32 -10.55
C LYS A 399 111.47 -34.41 -9.22
N ALA A 400 110.91 -35.10 -8.24
CA ALA A 400 111.55 -35.30 -6.94
C ALA A 400 112.92 -35.99 -7.07
N GLU A 401 113.04 -36.98 -7.96
CA GLU A 401 114.30 -37.71 -8.15
C GLU A 401 115.32 -36.93 -9.00
N VAL A 402 114.88 -36.12 -9.97
CA VAL A 402 115.76 -35.20 -10.72
C VAL A 402 116.27 -34.05 -9.85
N ASP A 403 115.44 -33.47 -8.97
CA ASP A 403 115.86 -32.41 -8.04
C ASP A 403 116.80 -32.93 -6.94
N ARG A 404 116.58 -34.18 -6.51
CA ARG A 404 117.52 -34.90 -5.66
C ARG A 404 118.85 -35.15 -6.38
N LEU A 405 118.84 -35.53 -7.65
CA LEU A 405 120.06 -35.72 -8.45
C LEU A 405 120.83 -34.41 -8.71
N ALA A 406 120.12 -33.30 -8.89
CA ALA A 406 120.73 -31.98 -9.06
C ALA A 406 121.57 -31.52 -7.85
N THR A 407 121.24 -32.01 -6.65
CA THR A 407 121.96 -31.71 -5.41
C THR A 407 123.00 -32.77 -5.03
N THR A 408 122.84 -34.03 -5.47
CA THR A 408 123.69 -35.15 -5.02
C THR A 408 124.71 -35.69 -6.03
N ASP A 409 124.47 -35.62 -7.34
CA ASP A 409 125.46 -35.95 -8.38
C ASP A 409 125.26 -35.09 -9.65
N PRO A 410 125.76 -33.83 -9.66
CA PRO A 410 125.50 -32.86 -10.72
C PRO A 410 125.98 -33.27 -12.13
N SER A 411 126.83 -34.30 -12.21
CA SER A 411 127.39 -34.80 -13.47
C SER A 411 126.35 -35.56 -14.31
N LEU A 412 125.38 -36.23 -13.67
CA LEU A 412 124.29 -36.97 -14.33
C LEU A 412 123.19 -36.04 -14.89
N CYS A 413 122.99 -34.86 -14.30
CA CYS A 413 122.03 -33.86 -14.79
C CYS A 413 122.45 -33.17 -16.09
N ARG A 414 123.71 -33.31 -16.52
CA ARG A 414 124.18 -32.86 -17.85
C ARG A 414 123.86 -33.84 -18.97
N ASN A 415 123.25 -34.99 -18.66
CA ASN A 415 122.79 -35.95 -19.66
C ASN A 415 121.52 -35.42 -20.37
N PRO A 416 121.51 -35.31 -21.72
CA PRO A 416 120.38 -34.77 -22.47
C PRO A 416 119.03 -35.43 -22.16
N LYS A 417 119.00 -36.76 -21.92
CA LYS A 417 117.76 -37.50 -21.63
C LYS A 417 117.15 -37.16 -20.27
N VAL A 418 117.98 -36.84 -19.27
CA VAL A 418 117.51 -36.43 -17.93
C VAL A 418 116.93 -35.01 -17.99
N GLY A 419 117.45 -34.15 -18.87
CA GLY A 419 116.88 -32.84 -19.16
C GLY A 419 115.49 -32.92 -19.83
N GLU A 420 115.31 -33.81 -20.80
CA GLU A 420 114.00 -34.04 -21.44
C GLU A 420 112.95 -34.54 -20.44
N TRP A 421 113.29 -35.51 -19.59
CA TRP A 421 112.35 -36.02 -18.56
C TRP A 421 112.04 -34.98 -17.48
N ARG A 422 112.99 -34.11 -17.12
CA ARG A 422 112.72 -32.96 -16.25
C ARG A 422 111.70 -32.01 -16.86
N THR A 423 111.88 -31.68 -18.14
CA THR A 423 111.03 -30.72 -18.85
C THR A 423 109.62 -31.29 -19.07
N GLN A 424 109.52 -32.60 -19.38
CA GLN A 424 108.24 -33.31 -19.44
C GLN A 424 107.54 -33.41 -18.08
N ALA A 425 108.28 -33.66 -17.00
CA ALA A 425 107.71 -33.73 -15.65
C ALA A 425 107.25 -32.35 -15.13
N GLU A 426 108.01 -31.30 -15.39
CA GLU A 426 107.64 -29.92 -15.05
C GLU A 426 106.39 -29.48 -15.83
N ALA A 427 106.35 -29.72 -17.16
CA ALA A 427 105.17 -29.40 -17.97
C ALA A 427 103.91 -30.19 -17.56
N ALA A 428 104.05 -31.47 -17.21
CA ALA A 428 102.92 -32.30 -16.77
C ALA A 428 102.40 -31.91 -15.37
N LEU A 429 103.29 -31.56 -14.43
CA LEU A 429 102.90 -31.09 -13.09
C LEU A 429 102.30 -29.67 -13.13
N GLU A 430 102.79 -28.79 -14.01
CA GLU A 430 102.20 -27.47 -14.24
C GLU A 430 100.77 -27.62 -14.80
N ALA A 431 100.58 -28.48 -15.79
CA ALA A 431 99.27 -28.77 -16.37
C ALA A 431 98.29 -29.38 -15.34
N GLU A 432 98.76 -30.27 -14.47
CA GLU A 432 97.93 -30.86 -13.41
C GLU A 432 97.58 -29.83 -12.31
N SER A 433 98.51 -28.95 -11.95
CA SER A 433 98.23 -27.86 -10.99
C SER A 433 97.22 -26.84 -11.54
N GLN A 434 97.31 -26.52 -12.84
CA GLN A 434 96.35 -25.65 -13.52
C GLN A 434 94.98 -26.30 -13.66
N ARG A 435 94.90 -27.62 -13.90
CA ARG A 435 93.66 -28.40 -13.89
C ARG A 435 92.98 -28.33 -12.52
N VAL A 436 93.72 -28.63 -11.45
CA VAL A 436 93.20 -28.63 -10.06
C VAL A 436 92.73 -27.23 -9.65
N ALA A 437 93.48 -26.17 -10.00
CA ALA A 437 93.09 -24.80 -9.72
C ALA A 437 91.81 -24.39 -10.47
N LYS A 438 91.69 -24.76 -11.76
CA LYS A 438 90.52 -24.46 -12.59
C LYS A 438 89.28 -25.24 -12.14
N LEU A 439 89.43 -26.53 -11.81
CA LEU A 439 88.35 -27.35 -11.26
C LEU A 439 87.86 -26.81 -9.91
N LYS A 440 88.78 -26.40 -9.02
CA LYS A 440 88.43 -25.76 -7.74
C LYS A 440 87.62 -24.48 -7.94
N SER A 441 88.03 -23.62 -8.86
CA SER A 441 87.28 -22.38 -9.18
C SER A 441 85.87 -22.66 -9.70
N LEU A 442 85.68 -23.71 -10.51
CA LEU A 442 84.36 -24.10 -11.02
C LEU A 442 83.50 -24.72 -9.91
N MET A 443 84.07 -25.56 -9.06
CA MET A 443 83.39 -26.12 -7.88
C MET A 443 83.00 -25.05 -6.86
N ASP A 444 83.84 -24.03 -6.63
CA ASP A 444 83.52 -22.86 -5.79
C ASP A 444 82.40 -22.00 -6.42
N GLY A 445 82.29 -21.98 -7.75
CA GLY A 445 81.16 -21.39 -8.47
C GLY A 445 79.85 -22.15 -8.23
N LEU A 446 79.89 -23.48 -8.36
CA LEU A 446 78.76 -24.36 -8.07
C LEU A 446 78.34 -24.32 -6.59
N GLU A 447 79.29 -24.20 -5.67
CA GLU A 447 78.99 -24.08 -4.23
C GLU A 447 78.37 -22.73 -3.88
N ARG A 448 78.78 -21.64 -4.56
CA ARG A 448 78.09 -20.35 -4.46
C ARG A 448 76.63 -20.44 -4.91
N VAL A 449 76.35 -21.17 -6.00
CA VAL A 449 74.97 -21.42 -6.44
C VAL A 449 74.18 -22.21 -5.39
N ARG A 450 74.79 -23.25 -4.79
CA ARG A 450 74.16 -24.04 -3.72
C ARG A 450 73.87 -23.19 -2.47
N SER A 451 74.84 -22.41 -2.00
CA SER A 451 74.68 -21.52 -0.83
C SER A 451 73.67 -20.39 -1.06
N GLY A 452 73.48 -19.96 -2.31
CA GLY A 452 72.42 -19.04 -2.73
C GLY A 452 71.05 -19.70 -2.92
N GLY A 453 70.87 -20.97 -2.51
CA GLY A 453 69.61 -21.70 -2.63
C GLY A 453 69.22 -22.07 -4.06
N TYR A 454 70.20 -22.31 -4.94
CA TYR A 454 70.00 -22.72 -6.33
C TYR A 454 69.26 -21.71 -7.23
N LYS A 455 69.24 -20.42 -6.86
CA LYS A 455 68.53 -19.34 -7.57
C LYS A 455 69.21 -18.82 -8.86
N ALA A 456 70.31 -19.43 -9.28
CA ALA A 456 71.03 -18.99 -10.49
C ALA A 456 70.29 -19.42 -11.76
N PRO A 457 70.39 -18.65 -12.88
CA PRO A 457 69.82 -19.04 -14.17
C PRO A 457 70.32 -20.41 -14.60
N GLU A 458 69.43 -21.23 -15.16
CA GLU A 458 69.74 -22.60 -15.57
C GLU A 458 70.93 -22.67 -16.53
N GLU A 459 71.00 -21.74 -17.48
CA GLU A 459 72.08 -21.67 -18.47
C GLU A 459 73.44 -21.45 -17.80
N ALA A 460 73.49 -20.63 -16.74
CA ALA A 460 74.72 -20.37 -16.00
C ALA A 460 75.18 -21.61 -15.21
N VAL A 461 74.24 -22.39 -14.66
CA VAL A 461 74.57 -23.64 -13.94
C VAL A 461 75.00 -24.74 -14.91
N ARG A 462 74.31 -24.89 -16.06
CA ARG A 462 74.69 -25.84 -17.11
C ARG A 462 76.07 -25.53 -17.68
N HIS A 463 76.37 -24.26 -17.93
CA HIS A 463 77.70 -23.84 -18.39
C HIS A 463 78.81 -24.23 -17.39
N LEU A 464 78.58 -24.05 -16.08
CA LEU A 464 79.54 -24.46 -15.04
C LEU A 464 79.73 -25.99 -15.00
N LEU A 465 78.66 -26.77 -15.19
CA LEU A 465 78.71 -28.23 -15.23
C LEU A 465 79.40 -28.75 -16.50
N GLU A 466 79.10 -28.15 -17.65
CA GLU A 466 79.70 -28.48 -18.96
C GLU A 466 81.19 -28.15 -19.01
N GLU A 467 81.63 -27.04 -18.40
CA GLU A 467 83.05 -26.71 -18.29
C GLU A 467 83.79 -27.59 -17.27
N ALA A 468 83.12 -28.03 -16.20
CA ALA A 468 83.72 -28.90 -15.20
C ALA A 468 83.91 -30.33 -15.73
N GLY A 469 82.92 -30.87 -16.46
CA GLY A 469 82.87 -32.26 -16.92
C GLY A 469 84.16 -32.81 -17.56
N PRO A 470 84.77 -32.13 -18.54
CA PRO A 470 86.03 -32.56 -19.17
C PRO A 470 87.23 -32.58 -18.21
N LEU A 471 87.25 -31.70 -17.21
CA LEU A 471 88.36 -31.55 -16.25
C LEU A 471 88.39 -32.65 -15.18
N VAL A 472 87.28 -33.39 -15.05
CA VAL A 472 87.10 -34.46 -14.07
C VAL A 472 87.34 -35.86 -14.64
N ALA A 473 87.40 -35.99 -15.97
CA ALA A 473 87.55 -37.28 -16.63
C ALA A 473 88.86 -37.98 -16.19
N GLY A 474 88.75 -39.23 -15.72
CA GLY A 474 89.88 -40.02 -15.24
C GLY A 474 90.18 -39.94 -13.73
N HIS A 475 89.42 -39.14 -12.96
CA HIS A 475 89.60 -38.95 -11.51
C HIS A 475 88.31 -39.30 -10.74
N ASP A 476 88.24 -40.52 -10.20
CA ASP A 476 86.99 -41.09 -9.65
C ASP A 476 86.36 -40.31 -8.48
N GLU A 477 87.16 -39.69 -7.62
CA GLU A 477 86.69 -38.88 -6.48
C GLU A 477 85.99 -37.59 -6.94
N ASP A 478 86.62 -36.87 -7.86
CA ASP A 478 86.10 -35.60 -8.37
C ASP A 478 84.83 -35.85 -9.23
N VAL A 479 84.76 -36.96 -9.99
CA VAL A 479 83.57 -37.34 -10.77
C VAL A 479 82.37 -37.61 -9.86
N LYS A 480 82.60 -38.27 -8.71
CA LYS A 480 81.54 -38.50 -7.72
C LYS A 480 81.05 -37.17 -7.12
N ALA A 481 81.95 -36.24 -6.82
CA ALA A 481 81.60 -34.93 -6.27
C ALA A 481 80.74 -34.09 -7.24
N LEU A 482 81.13 -34.02 -8.52
CA LEU A 482 80.37 -33.27 -9.55
C LEU A 482 78.98 -33.89 -9.79
N LYS A 483 78.90 -35.22 -9.92
CA LYS A 483 77.62 -35.93 -10.08
C LYS A 483 76.71 -35.79 -8.85
N ALA A 484 77.27 -35.85 -7.63
CA ALA A 484 76.49 -35.62 -6.42
C ALA A 484 75.92 -34.19 -6.39
N TRP A 485 76.68 -33.19 -6.87
CA TRP A 485 76.19 -31.82 -7.00
C TRP A 485 75.06 -31.72 -8.03
N GLU A 486 75.23 -32.30 -9.21
CA GLU A 486 74.23 -32.32 -10.29
C GLU A 486 72.91 -33.00 -9.86
N VAL A 487 73.01 -34.11 -9.12
CA VAL A 487 71.84 -34.78 -8.51
C VAL A 487 71.17 -33.87 -7.47
N SER A 488 71.96 -33.17 -6.65
CA SER A 488 71.41 -32.25 -5.64
C SER A 488 70.66 -31.07 -6.28
N TRP A 489 71.21 -30.49 -7.35
CA TRP A 489 70.59 -29.39 -8.09
C TRP A 489 69.33 -29.81 -8.84
N SER A 490 69.35 -30.97 -9.52
CA SER A 490 68.17 -31.50 -10.20
C SER A 490 67.03 -31.82 -9.21
N MET A 491 67.35 -32.36 -8.02
CA MET A 491 66.37 -32.56 -6.95
C MET A 491 65.82 -31.26 -6.35
N ALA A 492 66.65 -30.22 -6.20
CA ALA A 492 66.21 -28.91 -5.70
C ALA A 492 65.30 -28.20 -6.70
N ARG A 493 65.63 -28.29 -8.00
CA ARG A 493 64.81 -27.75 -9.08
C ARG A 493 63.49 -28.48 -9.24
N ALA A 494 63.49 -29.82 -9.16
CA ALA A 494 62.26 -30.59 -9.18
C ALA A 494 61.33 -30.19 -8.02
N ARG A 495 61.90 -29.91 -6.84
CA ARG A 495 61.16 -29.38 -5.69
C ARG A 495 60.63 -27.96 -5.89
N ASP A 496 61.42 -27.03 -6.43
CA ASP A 496 60.95 -25.66 -6.72
C ASP A 496 59.84 -25.66 -7.78
N LEU A 497 60.01 -26.42 -8.86
CA LEU A 497 58.99 -26.62 -9.91
C LEU A 497 57.70 -27.21 -9.32
N GLN A 498 57.82 -28.22 -8.44
CA GLN A 498 56.68 -28.83 -7.78
C GLN A 498 55.99 -27.86 -6.82
N THR A 499 56.75 -27.09 -6.04
CA THR A 499 56.21 -26.10 -5.08
C THR A 499 55.49 -24.99 -5.82
N ALA A 500 56.10 -24.41 -6.86
CA ALA A 500 55.48 -23.39 -7.69
C ALA A 500 54.23 -23.92 -8.43
N SER A 501 54.25 -25.18 -8.88
CA SER A 501 53.07 -25.81 -9.50
C SER A 501 51.94 -26.05 -8.48
N GLN A 502 52.26 -26.37 -7.23
CA GLN A 502 51.28 -26.51 -6.15
C GLN A 502 50.70 -25.16 -5.73
N GLU A 503 51.53 -24.11 -5.62
CA GLU A 503 51.08 -22.73 -5.41
C GLU A 503 50.12 -22.30 -6.53
N LEU A 504 50.49 -22.56 -7.80
CA LEU A 504 49.66 -22.21 -8.94
C LEU A 504 48.34 -23.02 -8.98
N ALA A 505 48.38 -24.30 -8.61
CA ALA A 505 47.19 -25.13 -8.46
C ALA A 505 46.26 -24.59 -7.37
N HIS A 506 46.79 -24.12 -6.23
CA HIS A 506 46.00 -23.51 -5.17
C HIS A 506 45.23 -22.27 -5.66
N TYR A 507 45.87 -21.38 -6.41
CA TYR A 507 45.20 -20.22 -7.02
C TYR A 507 44.18 -20.63 -8.07
N THR A 508 44.51 -21.63 -8.90
CA THR A 508 43.59 -22.21 -9.90
C THR A 508 42.33 -22.75 -9.24
N ASP A 509 42.47 -23.49 -8.14
CA ASP A 509 41.36 -24.04 -7.37
C ASP A 509 40.53 -22.96 -6.67
N ALA A 510 41.16 -21.88 -6.20
CA ALA A 510 40.44 -20.72 -5.67
C ALA A 510 39.57 -20.05 -6.76
N ILE A 511 40.13 -19.85 -7.97
CA ILE A 511 39.40 -19.29 -9.11
C ILE A 511 38.25 -20.21 -9.54
N ARG A 512 38.52 -21.52 -9.68
CA ARG A 512 37.49 -22.51 -10.05
C ARG A 512 36.38 -22.62 -9.03
N ARG A 513 36.69 -22.58 -7.73
CA ARG A 513 35.67 -22.55 -6.67
C ARG A 513 34.79 -21.31 -6.78
N GLY A 514 35.37 -20.13 -6.97
CA GLY A 514 34.59 -18.90 -7.19
C GLY A 514 33.68 -18.97 -8.43
N LEU A 515 34.17 -19.56 -9.53
CA LEU A 515 33.39 -19.80 -10.74
C LEU A 515 32.24 -20.82 -10.52
N GLN A 516 32.47 -21.86 -9.74
CA GLN A 516 31.45 -22.84 -9.37
C GLN A 516 30.40 -22.25 -8.42
N GLU A 517 30.83 -21.48 -7.41
CA GLU A 517 29.94 -20.82 -6.45
C GLU A 517 28.92 -19.92 -7.16
N ARG A 518 29.35 -19.16 -8.18
CA ARG A 518 28.45 -18.38 -9.05
C ARG A 518 27.36 -19.24 -9.68
N THR A 519 27.70 -20.46 -10.12
CA THR A 519 26.78 -21.36 -10.81
C THR A 519 25.77 -21.98 -9.83
N ILE A 520 26.22 -22.27 -8.61
CA ILE A 520 25.41 -22.91 -7.57
C ILE A 520 24.48 -21.88 -6.90
N ARG A 521 24.95 -20.65 -6.69
CA ARG A 521 24.22 -19.62 -5.94
C ARG A 521 24.28 -18.27 -6.67
N PRO A 522 23.16 -17.78 -7.21
CA PRO A 522 23.09 -16.43 -7.77
C PRO A 522 23.42 -15.38 -6.70
N PHE A 523 24.19 -14.36 -7.08
CA PHE A 523 24.50 -13.24 -6.19
C PHE A 523 23.23 -12.46 -5.84
N ALA A 524 23.13 -12.01 -4.59
CA ALA A 524 21.96 -11.25 -4.10
C ALA A 524 21.84 -9.84 -4.72
N SER A 525 22.94 -9.31 -5.28
CA SER A 525 22.99 -8.00 -5.95
C SER A 525 24.20 -7.91 -6.88
N LEU A 526 24.18 -6.97 -7.82
CA LEU A 526 25.32 -6.67 -8.69
C LEU A 526 26.56 -6.20 -7.88
N ASP A 527 26.36 -5.53 -6.74
CA ASP A 527 27.48 -5.11 -5.86
C ASP A 527 28.15 -6.29 -5.15
N ALA A 528 27.39 -7.34 -4.83
CA ALA A 528 27.95 -8.58 -4.29
C ALA A 528 28.74 -9.33 -5.36
N GLU A 529 28.21 -9.39 -6.59
CA GLU A 529 28.90 -9.99 -7.74
C GLU A 529 30.19 -9.24 -8.09
N GLN A 530 30.18 -7.90 -8.05
CA GLN A 530 31.37 -7.07 -8.29
C GLN A 530 32.47 -7.34 -7.26
N ARG A 531 32.12 -7.51 -5.98
CA ARG A 531 33.10 -7.81 -4.92
C ARG A 531 33.75 -9.18 -5.13
N ALA A 532 32.97 -10.20 -5.48
CA ALA A 532 33.51 -11.53 -5.76
C ALA A 532 34.48 -11.50 -6.97
N LEU A 533 34.14 -10.78 -8.04
CA LEU A 533 35.04 -10.59 -9.18
C LEU A 533 36.36 -9.92 -8.80
N LEU A 534 36.33 -8.89 -7.93
CA LEU A 534 37.54 -8.21 -7.45
C LEU A 534 38.43 -9.13 -6.59
N GLU A 535 37.84 -9.97 -5.75
CA GLU A 535 38.58 -10.95 -4.94
C GLU A 535 39.27 -11.99 -5.83
N LEU A 536 38.58 -12.50 -6.86
CA LEU A 536 39.15 -13.47 -7.79
C LEU A 536 40.19 -12.86 -8.72
N ASP A 537 40.03 -11.59 -9.12
CA ASP A 537 41.07 -10.86 -9.86
C ASP A 537 42.34 -10.65 -9.01
N ALA A 538 42.20 -10.46 -7.69
CA ALA A 538 43.35 -10.44 -6.78
C ALA A 538 44.07 -11.80 -6.77
N ARG A 539 43.33 -12.93 -6.70
CA ARG A 539 43.91 -14.29 -6.77
C ARG A 539 44.58 -14.58 -8.11
N ARG A 540 44.03 -14.07 -9.21
CA ARG A 540 44.66 -14.12 -10.54
C ARG A 540 46.04 -13.45 -10.49
N ARG A 541 46.15 -12.23 -9.97
CA ARG A 541 47.44 -11.51 -9.91
C ARG A 541 48.48 -12.23 -9.05
N GLU A 542 48.04 -12.84 -7.95
CA GLU A 542 48.90 -13.69 -7.11
C GLU A 542 49.41 -14.91 -7.88
N GLY A 543 48.56 -15.58 -8.66
CA GLY A 543 48.94 -16.70 -9.52
C GLY A 543 49.85 -16.32 -10.69
N GLU A 544 49.60 -15.17 -11.34
CA GLU A 544 50.43 -14.66 -12.44
C GLU A 544 51.90 -14.45 -12.03
N ALA A 545 52.16 -14.10 -10.77
CA ALA A 545 53.51 -13.92 -10.22
C ALA A 545 54.32 -15.23 -10.12
N VAL A 546 53.66 -16.40 -10.14
CA VAL A 546 54.29 -17.72 -9.96
C VAL A 546 54.46 -18.47 -11.29
N LEU A 547 53.81 -18.02 -12.37
CA LEU A 547 53.80 -18.68 -13.69
C LEU A 547 55.20 -19.05 -14.21
N GLY A 548 56.18 -18.16 -14.10
CA GLY A 548 57.54 -18.37 -14.63
C GLY A 548 58.32 -19.52 -13.97
N ARG A 549 57.84 -20.06 -12.85
CA ARG A 549 58.49 -21.15 -12.09
C ARG A 549 57.69 -22.45 -12.08
N ALA A 550 56.47 -22.46 -12.63
CA ALA A 550 55.57 -23.61 -12.59
C ALA A 550 55.74 -24.54 -13.82
N ALA A 551 55.24 -25.77 -13.72
CA ALA A 551 55.22 -26.70 -14.84
C ALA A 551 54.19 -26.27 -15.91
N PRO A 552 54.42 -26.55 -17.21
CA PRO A 552 53.51 -26.17 -18.29
C PRO A 552 52.06 -26.61 -18.07
N ALA A 553 51.83 -27.81 -17.54
CA ALA A 553 50.48 -28.31 -17.27
C ALA A 553 49.71 -27.45 -16.25
N ALA A 554 50.38 -27.00 -15.18
CA ALA A 554 49.75 -26.12 -14.17
C ALA A 554 49.49 -24.72 -14.73
N ILE A 555 50.35 -24.23 -15.63
CA ILE A 555 50.17 -22.97 -16.37
C ILE A 555 48.94 -23.05 -17.27
N ASP A 556 48.79 -24.13 -18.02
CA ASP A 556 47.65 -24.33 -18.92
C ASP A 556 46.33 -24.38 -18.14
N GLU A 557 46.29 -25.09 -17.00
CA GLU A 557 45.10 -25.16 -16.14
C GLU A 557 44.74 -23.80 -15.52
N PHE A 558 45.72 -23.04 -15.06
CA PHE A 558 45.51 -21.69 -14.54
C PHE A 558 44.98 -20.75 -15.62
N ASN A 559 45.59 -20.76 -16.82
CA ASN A 559 45.17 -19.93 -17.94
C ASN A 559 43.74 -20.27 -18.40
N ALA A 560 43.35 -21.55 -18.35
CA ALA A 560 41.98 -21.95 -18.63
C ALA A 560 40.98 -21.34 -17.62
N ALA A 561 41.30 -21.40 -16.33
CA ALA A 561 40.46 -20.80 -15.28
C ALA A 561 40.38 -19.27 -15.38
N VAL A 562 41.50 -18.59 -15.71
CA VAL A 562 41.53 -17.14 -15.93
C VAL A 562 40.67 -16.74 -17.12
N LYS A 563 40.67 -17.52 -18.21
CA LYS A 563 39.83 -17.25 -19.38
C LYS A 563 38.33 -17.31 -19.05
N GLU A 564 37.92 -18.23 -18.19
CA GLU A 564 36.53 -18.31 -17.70
C GLU A 564 36.17 -17.12 -16.79
N LEU A 565 37.11 -16.69 -15.94
CA LEU A 565 36.95 -15.48 -15.11
C LEU A 565 36.81 -14.21 -15.96
N ASP A 566 37.62 -14.06 -17.01
CA ASP A 566 37.53 -12.93 -17.95
C ASP A 566 36.17 -12.91 -18.68
N ALA A 567 35.67 -14.08 -19.09
CA ALA A 567 34.34 -14.20 -19.71
C ALA A 567 33.23 -13.78 -18.73
N TRP A 568 33.33 -14.15 -17.46
CA TRP A 568 32.41 -13.69 -16.42
C TRP A 568 32.48 -12.16 -16.23
N ALA A 569 33.67 -11.59 -16.09
CA ALA A 569 33.84 -10.14 -15.93
C ALA A 569 33.22 -9.35 -17.10
N ALA A 570 33.37 -9.83 -18.34
CA ALA A 570 32.77 -9.21 -19.52
C ALA A 570 31.22 -9.29 -19.51
N GLN A 571 30.67 -10.43 -19.10
CA GLN A 571 29.22 -10.59 -18.94
C GLN A 571 28.67 -9.65 -17.86
N PHE A 572 29.33 -9.58 -16.70
CA PHE A 572 28.96 -8.68 -15.61
C PHE A 572 28.97 -7.20 -16.04
N ALA A 573 30.02 -6.76 -16.75
CA ALA A 573 30.10 -5.39 -17.26
C ALA A 573 28.94 -5.05 -18.21
N THR A 574 28.54 -6.00 -19.06
CA THR A 574 27.40 -5.84 -19.96
C THR A 574 26.09 -5.74 -19.19
N THR A 575 25.87 -6.61 -18.19
CA THR A 575 24.66 -6.58 -17.34
C THR A 575 24.59 -5.31 -16.49
N LYS A 576 25.71 -4.87 -15.92
CA LYS A 576 25.79 -3.63 -15.14
C LYS A 576 25.43 -2.42 -16.00
N LYS A 577 26.03 -2.29 -17.18
CA LYS A 577 25.73 -1.21 -18.13
C LYS A 577 24.25 -1.23 -18.54
N ALA A 578 23.70 -2.39 -18.88
CA ALA A 578 22.29 -2.50 -19.24
C ALA A 578 21.34 -2.07 -18.10
N ASN A 579 21.70 -2.34 -16.84
CA ASN A 579 20.92 -1.90 -15.68
C ASN A 579 21.06 -0.38 -15.43
N GLU A 580 22.26 0.18 -15.58
CA GLU A 580 22.50 1.63 -15.52
C GLU A 580 21.73 2.38 -16.63
N ASP A 581 21.80 1.89 -17.87
CA ASP A 581 21.06 2.42 -19.02
C ASP A 581 19.54 2.35 -18.76
N ALA A 582 19.04 1.23 -18.24
CA ALA A 582 17.62 1.06 -17.89
C ALA A 582 17.17 2.01 -16.76
N LYS A 583 18.02 2.24 -15.76
CA LYS A 583 17.77 3.20 -14.68
C LYS A 583 17.72 4.64 -15.21
N GLN A 584 18.67 5.01 -16.06
CA GLN A 584 18.71 6.34 -16.67
C GLN A 584 17.52 6.59 -17.60
N LEU A 585 17.12 5.58 -18.39
CA LEU A 585 15.95 5.65 -19.24
C LEU A 585 14.65 5.80 -18.41
N LYS A 586 14.55 5.11 -17.27
CA LYS A 586 13.43 5.26 -16.31
C LYS A 586 13.37 6.68 -15.74
N GLU A 587 14.50 7.24 -15.30
CA GLU A 587 14.55 8.62 -14.78
C GLU A 587 14.16 9.65 -15.83
N GLN A 588 14.67 9.52 -17.07
CA GLN A 588 14.30 10.41 -18.18
C GLN A 588 12.81 10.31 -18.52
N ALA A 589 12.24 9.11 -18.56
CA ALA A 589 10.82 8.90 -18.82
C ALA A 589 9.94 9.50 -17.72
N LEU A 590 10.32 9.35 -16.44
CA LEU A 590 9.63 9.96 -15.31
C LEU A 590 9.72 11.51 -15.32
N GLN A 591 10.87 12.06 -15.69
CA GLN A 591 11.02 13.52 -15.85
C GLN A 591 10.14 14.05 -16.97
N ARG A 592 10.16 13.40 -18.14
CA ARG A 592 9.30 13.75 -19.28
C ARG A 592 7.82 13.70 -18.90
N LEU A 593 7.40 12.64 -18.22
CA LEU A 593 6.02 12.47 -17.76
C LEU A 593 5.57 13.61 -16.84
N ARG A 594 6.45 14.14 -15.98
CA ARG A 594 6.13 15.30 -15.13
C ARG A 594 6.09 16.61 -15.89
N SER A 595 6.94 16.79 -16.90
CA SER A 595 7.06 18.05 -17.64
C SER A 595 5.95 18.30 -18.66
N VAL A 596 5.24 17.25 -19.09
CA VAL A 596 4.17 17.38 -20.10
C VAL A 596 2.85 17.91 -19.52
N LEU A 597 2.66 17.88 -18.20
CA LEU A 597 1.51 18.54 -17.58
C LEU A 597 1.60 20.07 -17.81
N PRO A 598 0.47 20.77 -18.03
CA PRO A 598 -0.91 20.32 -17.85
C PRO A 598 -1.58 19.61 -19.04
N ASP A 599 -0.84 19.28 -20.12
CA ASP A 599 -1.40 18.58 -21.28
C ASP A 599 -1.71 17.11 -20.96
N LEU A 600 -3.00 16.79 -20.81
CA LEU A 600 -3.46 15.45 -20.47
C LEU A 600 -3.23 14.43 -21.58
N ALA A 601 -3.25 14.83 -22.85
CA ALA A 601 -3.04 13.92 -23.97
C ALA A 601 -1.56 13.53 -24.04
N ALA A 602 -0.65 14.51 -23.93
CA ALA A 602 0.78 14.27 -23.85
C ALA A 602 1.17 13.47 -22.58
N TYR A 603 0.48 13.71 -21.45
CA TYR A 603 0.66 12.93 -20.23
C TYR A 603 0.26 11.48 -20.40
N GLU A 604 -0.89 11.21 -21.01
CA GLU A 604 -1.36 9.85 -21.26
C GLU A 604 -0.43 9.08 -22.19
N GLU A 605 0.05 9.72 -23.27
CA GLU A 605 1.00 9.12 -24.19
C GLU A 605 2.32 8.78 -23.47
N ALA A 606 2.86 9.71 -22.68
CA ALA A 606 4.06 9.48 -21.89
C ALA A 606 3.86 8.39 -20.82
N LEU A 607 2.67 8.31 -20.22
CA LEU A 607 2.30 7.31 -19.22
C LEU A 607 2.20 5.92 -19.84
N GLN A 608 1.57 5.81 -21.01
CA GLN A 608 1.46 4.58 -21.78
C GLN A 608 2.85 4.06 -22.18
N GLN A 609 3.71 4.93 -22.72
CA GLN A 609 5.10 4.59 -23.06
C GLN A 609 5.87 4.04 -21.84
N LEU A 610 5.72 4.67 -20.67
CA LEU A 610 6.39 4.22 -19.45
C LEU A 610 5.87 2.87 -18.96
N VAL A 611 4.56 2.63 -19.04
CA VAL A 611 3.93 1.36 -18.68
C VAL A 611 4.37 0.23 -19.62
N ASP A 612 4.45 0.50 -20.93
CA ASP A 612 4.82 -0.49 -21.95
C ASP A 612 6.29 -0.90 -21.87
N VAL A 613 7.20 0.03 -21.51
CA VAL A 613 8.63 -0.26 -21.37
C VAL A 613 8.92 -1.09 -20.11
N GLN A 614 8.11 -0.98 -19.04
CA GLN A 614 8.33 -1.69 -17.76
C GLN A 614 7.04 -2.28 -17.16
N PRO A 615 6.41 -3.27 -17.80
CA PRO A 615 5.11 -3.80 -17.39
C PRO A 615 5.13 -4.55 -16.04
N GLN A 616 6.29 -5.08 -15.64
CA GLN A 616 6.49 -5.93 -14.45
C GLN A 616 7.07 -5.17 -13.23
N ALA A 617 7.36 -3.86 -13.35
CA ALA A 617 7.92 -3.11 -12.22
C ALA A 617 6.86 -2.91 -11.11
N PRO A 618 7.23 -2.99 -9.81
CA PRO A 618 6.29 -2.74 -8.71
C PRO A 618 5.65 -1.34 -8.78
N ASP A 619 6.44 -0.35 -9.20
CA ASP A 619 6.03 1.06 -9.27
C ASP A 619 5.02 1.34 -10.40
N THR A 620 4.91 0.47 -11.43
CA THR A 620 3.99 0.68 -12.57
C THR A 620 2.56 0.24 -12.28
N ALA A 621 2.28 -0.42 -11.15
CA ALA A 621 0.91 -0.76 -10.76
C ALA A 621 0.05 0.49 -10.53
N GLY A 622 0.59 1.50 -9.83
CA GLY A 622 -0.09 2.79 -9.62
C GLY A 622 -0.32 3.53 -10.94
N LEU A 623 0.72 3.59 -11.78
CA LEU A 623 0.67 4.26 -13.10
C LEU A 623 -0.37 3.63 -14.05
N ARG A 624 -0.51 2.30 -14.05
CA ARG A 624 -1.56 1.60 -14.82
C ARG A 624 -2.97 1.99 -14.36
N ARG A 625 -3.18 2.13 -13.05
CA ARG A 625 -4.48 2.58 -12.52
C ARG A 625 -4.78 4.02 -12.95
N VAL A 626 -3.79 4.90 -12.96
CA VAL A 626 -3.95 6.28 -13.46
C VAL A 626 -4.31 6.27 -14.94
N LEU A 627 -3.63 5.46 -15.74
CA LEU A 627 -3.90 5.31 -17.18
C LEU A 627 -5.36 4.86 -17.43
N GLN A 628 -5.86 3.90 -16.66
CA GLN A 628 -7.26 3.47 -16.72
C GLN A 628 -8.25 4.57 -16.33
N GLN A 629 -7.84 5.50 -15.46
CA GLN A 629 -8.67 6.62 -15.01
C GLN A 629 -8.64 7.84 -15.95
N MET A 630 -7.70 7.89 -16.91
CA MET A 630 -7.54 9.06 -17.79
C MET A 630 -8.82 9.53 -18.48
N PRO A 631 -9.72 8.65 -18.98
CA PRO A 631 -11.00 9.09 -19.54
C PRO A 631 -11.82 9.93 -18.54
N GLN A 632 -11.90 9.53 -17.28
CA GLN A 632 -12.63 10.27 -16.25
C GLN A 632 -11.98 11.62 -15.92
N ILE A 633 -10.64 11.68 -15.92
CA ILE A 633 -9.91 12.93 -15.67
C ILE A 633 -10.12 13.92 -16.81
N ARG A 634 -10.11 13.46 -18.07
CA ARG A 634 -10.43 14.29 -19.24
C ARG A 634 -11.87 14.83 -19.16
N GLN A 635 -12.82 13.98 -18.80
CA GLN A 635 -14.21 14.41 -18.59
C GLN A 635 -14.33 15.44 -17.46
N ALA A 636 -13.55 15.30 -16.38
CA ALA A 636 -13.59 16.25 -15.28
C ALA A 636 -13.12 17.66 -15.70
N VAL A 637 -12.08 17.78 -16.52
CA VAL A 637 -11.59 19.09 -16.99
C VAL A 637 -12.41 19.67 -18.16
N ALA A 638 -13.28 18.89 -18.80
CA ALA A 638 -14.03 19.32 -19.97
C ALA A 638 -15.07 20.44 -19.70
N LEU A 639 -15.45 20.70 -18.44
CA LEU A 639 -16.41 21.75 -18.06
C LEU A 639 -15.85 23.20 -18.11
N HIS A 640 -14.67 23.43 -18.69
CA HIS A 640 -13.95 24.72 -18.64
C HIS A 640 -14.70 25.95 -19.21
N ASP A 641 -15.65 25.76 -20.14
CA ASP A 641 -16.36 26.87 -20.80
C ASP A 641 -17.82 27.03 -20.37
N LEU A 642 -18.23 26.46 -19.23
CA LEU A 642 -19.60 26.58 -18.73
C LEU A 642 -19.66 27.58 -17.57
N ALA A 643 -20.42 28.66 -17.74
CA ALA A 643 -20.64 29.66 -16.70
C ALA A 643 -22.13 29.85 -16.42
N VAL A 644 -22.56 29.48 -15.22
CA VAL A 644 -23.93 29.64 -14.73
C VAL A 644 -24.00 30.92 -13.90
N ARG A 645 -24.26 32.04 -14.57
CA ARG A 645 -24.31 33.37 -13.92
C ARG A 645 -25.62 33.62 -13.18
N GLU A 646 -26.68 32.96 -13.59
CA GLU A 646 -28.01 33.06 -13.01
C GLU A 646 -28.68 31.69 -12.96
N PHE A 647 -29.68 31.55 -12.10
CA PHE A 647 -30.41 30.32 -11.89
C PHE A 647 -31.93 30.56 -11.96
N PRO A 648 -32.67 29.89 -12.87
CA PRO A 648 -32.19 28.90 -13.83
C PRO A 648 -31.24 29.52 -14.87
N PRO A 649 -30.35 28.71 -15.48
CA PRO A 649 -29.45 29.19 -16.54
C PRO A 649 -30.23 29.71 -17.77
N ALA A 650 -29.62 30.64 -18.51
CA ALA A 650 -30.16 31.12 -19.77
C ALA A 650 -30.35 29.96 -20.79
N PRO A 651 -31.29 30.07 -21.75
CA PRO A 651 -31.58 29.00 -22.72
C PRO A 651 -30.36 28.50 -23.49
N GLU A 652 -29.44 29.39 -23.86
CA GLU A 652 -28.19 29.06 -24.53
C GLU A 652 -27.29 28.15 -23.66
N VAL A 653 -27.21 28.45 -22.36
CA VAL A 653 -26.45 27.65 -21.39
C VAL A 653 -27.12 26.29 -21.19
N LEU A 654 -28.45 26.24 -21.12
CA LEU A 654 -29.21 24.99 -21.01
C LEU A 654 -29.01 24.09 -22.24
N ALA A 655 -29.03 24.65 -23.45
CA ALA A 655 -28.76 23.90 -24.68
C ALA A 655 -27.36 23.28 -24.65
N LYS A 656 -26.35 24.05 -24.22
CA LYS A 656 -24.98 23.56 -24.03
C LYS A 656 -24.90 22.46 -22.97
N MET A 657 -25.58 22.60 -21.84
CA MET A 657 -25.65 21.56 -20.80
C MET A 657 -26.25 20.27 -21.35
N GLN A 658 -27.30 20.36 -22.17
CA GLN A 658 -27.97 19.21 -22.76
C GLN A 658 -27.11 18.49 -23.81
N GLU A 659 -26.33 19.23 -24.59
CA GLU A 659 -25.32 18.65 -25.49
C GLU A 659 -24.24 17.89 -24.70
N LEU A 660 -23.75 18.47 -23.60
CA LEU A 660 -22.68 17.89 -22.79
C LEU A 660 -23.07 16.58 -22.08
N VAL A 661 -24.34 16.41 -21.69
CA VAL A 661 -24.84 15.20 -20.99
C VAL A 661 -25.73 14.30 -21.85
N GLY A 662 -25.88 14.61 -23.14
CA GLY A 662 -26.65 13.82 -24.08
C GLY A 662 -26.09 12.39 -24.28
N PRO A 663 -26.74 11.56 -25.12
CA PRO A 663 -26.32 10.18 -25.36
C PRO A 663 -24.86 10.04 -25.80
N GLU A 664 -24.37 10.99 -26.60
CA GLU A 664 -22.99 11.11 -27.09
C GLU A 664 -22.22 12.25 -26.40
N GLY A 665 -22.77 12.80 -25.32
CA GLY A 665 -22.21 13.95 -24.62
C GLY A 665 -20.91 13.62 -23.89
N ALA A 666 -19.93 14.53 -23.98
CA ALA A 666 -18.60 14.34 -23.41
C ALA A 666 -18.58 14.18 -21.88
N LEU A 667 -19.62 14.63 -21.17
CA LEU A 667 -19.70 14.61 -19.71
C LEU A 667 -20.58 13.49 -19.15
N ARG A 668 -21.06 12.58 -19.99
CA ARG A 668 -21.82 11.41 -19.55
C ARG A 668 -20.95 10.48 -18.69
N GLY A 669 -21.45 10.07 -17.53
CA GLY A 669 -20.72 9.28 -16.54
C GLY A 669 -19.68 10.07 -15.72
N SER A 670 -19.54 11.38 -15.97
CA SER A 670 -18.58 12.23 -15.27
C SER A 670 -19.11 12.68 -13.90
N VAL A 671 -18.22 13.28 -13.11
CA VAL A 671 -18.55 13.91 -11.82
C VAL A 671 -19.54 15.07 -11.94
N TRP A 672 -19.71 15.63 -13.14
CA TRP A 672 -20.60 16.77 -13.41
C TRP A 672 -22.02 16.35 -13.82
N GLU A 673 -22.20 15.12 -14.30
CA GLU A 673 -23.45 14.66 -14.92
C GLU A 673 -24.68 14.86 -14.01
N SER A 674 -24.55 14.54 -12.72
CA SER A 674 -25.65 14.67 -11.76
C SER A 674 -26.08 16.12 -11.57
N ASP A 675 -25.13 17.05 -11.51
CA ASP A 675 -25.38 18.46 -11.26
C ASP A 675 -25.92 19.17 -12.50
N LEU A 676 -25.42 18.80 -13.69
CA LEU A 676 -25.97 19.26 -14.98
C LEU A 676 -27.41 18.79 -15.16
N ASN A 677 -27.70 17.53 -14.86
CA ASN A 677 -29.06 16.99 -14.92
C ASN A 677 -29.99 17.63 -13.88
N ALA A 678 -29.48 17.97 -12.68
CA ALA A 678 -30.26 18.72 -11.68
C ALA A 678 -30.66 20.11 -12.21
N CYS A 679 -29.73 20.84 -12.84
CA CYS A 679 -30.03 22.13 -13.51
C CYS A 679 -31.07 21.98 -14.63
N LEU A 680 -30.90 21.00 -15.52
CA LEU A 680 -31.83 20.75 -16.62
C LEU A 680 -33.23 20.35 -16.11
N GLY A 681 -33.27 19.49 -15.09
CA GLY A 681 -34.51 19.06 -14.43
C GLY A 681 -35.25 20.23 -13.79
N TYR A 682 -34.53 21.11 -13.07
CA TYR A 682 -35.11 22.31 -12.49
C TYR A 682 -35.67 23.27 -13.56
N ALA A 683 -34.92 23.51 -14.64
CA ALA A 683 -35.38 24.39 -15.72
C ALA A 683 -36.66 23.86 -16.39
N LYS A 684 -36.73 22.53 -16.59
CA LYS A 684 -37.93 21.87 -17.10
C LYS A 684 -39.12 22.01 -16.12
N ALA A 685 -38.91 21.71 -14.85
CA ALA A 685 -39.94 21.84 -13.81
C ALA A 685 -40.45 23.29 -13.69
N THR A 686 -39.56 24.27 -13.83
CA THR A 686 -39.91 25.70 -13.86
C THR A 686 -40.84 26.03 -15.03
N ALA A 687 -40.50 25.58 -16.25
CA ALA A 687 -41.32 25.80 -17.43
C ALA A 687 -42.70 25.11 -17.33
N GLU A 688 -42.74 23.87 -16.82
CA GLU A 688 -43.98 23.13 -16.59
C GLU A 688 -44.85 23.80 -15.53
N MET A 689 -44.24 24.30 -14.44
CA MET A 689 -44.95 25.06 -13.41
C MET A 689 -45.54 26.35 -13.98
N GLN A 690 -44.77 27.15 -14.72
CA GLN A 690 -45.25 28.41 -15.32
C GLN A 690 -46.43 28.18 -16.29
N ALA A 691 -46.38 27.12 -17.09
CA ALA A 691 -47.49 26.73 -17.96
C ALA A 691 -48.76 26.40 -17.16
N LYS A 692 -48.62 25.64 -16.07
CA LYS A 692 -49.74 25.26 -15.19
C LYS A 692 -50.27 26.45 -14.38
N LEU A 693 -49.41 27.35 -13.89
CA LEU A 693 -49.85 28.57 -13.19
C LEU A 693 -50.72 29.43 -14.11
N THR A 694 -50.30 29.61 -15.37
CA THR A 694 -51.08 30.37 -16.36
C THR A 694 -52.47 29.77 -16.59
N ALA A 695 -52.61 28.45 -16.50
CA ALA A 695 -53.91 27.76 -16.62
C ALA A 695 -54.87 28.04 -15.45
N LEU A 696 -54.38 28.42 -14.26
CA LEU A 696 -55.23 28.69 -13.08
C LEU A 696 -56.26 29.79 -13.33
N ALA A 697 -55.93 30.79 -14.16
CA ALA A 697 -56.86 31.89 -14.49
C ALA A 697 -58.15 31.41 -15.18
N VAL A 698 -58.11 30.26 -15.86
CA VAL A 698 -59.23 29.72 -16.62
C VAL A 698 -59.90 28.50 -15.99
N GLU A 699 -59.29 27.89 -14.97
CA GLU A 699 -59.81 26.69 -14.28
C GLU A 699 -61.12 26.95 -13.50
N ASN A 700 -61.24 28.09 -12.81
CA ASN A 700 -62.45 28.45 -12.06
C ASN A 700 -62.88 29.89 -12.33
N LYS A 701 -63.50 30.10 -13.50
CA LYS A 701 -63.92 31.42 -13.97
C LYS A 701 -64.88 32.14 -13.02
N GLU A 702 -65.70 31.42 -12.26
CA GLU A 702 -66.62 32.05 -11.30
C GLU A 702 -65.86 32.63 -10.10
N MET A 703 -64.82 31.96 -9.61
CA MET A 703 -63.97 32.47 -8.52
C MET A 703 -62.95 33.52 -8.98
N THR A 704 -62.54 33.51 -10.25
CA THR A 704 -61.47 34.39 -10.76
C THR A 704 -61.96 35.59 -11.56
N ASN A 705 -63.07 35.46 -12.29
CA ASN A 705 -63.54 36.48 -13.24
C ASN A 705 -64.89 37.11 -12.88
N SER A 706 -65.53 36.68 -11.79
CA SER A 706 -66.72 37.37 -11.28
C SER A 706 -66.36 38.80 -10.89
N LEU A 707 -67.35 39.68 -11.01
CA LEU A 707 -67.27 41.06 -10.55
C LEU A 707 -68.04 41.18 -9.23
N LEU A 708 -67.62 42.12 -8.39
CA LEU A 708 -68.13 42.36 -7.05
C LEU A 708 -68.41 43.84 -6.88
N ILE A 709 -69.65 44.14 -6.50
CA ILE A 709 -70.04 45.43 -5.95
C ILE A 709 -70.58 45.22 -4.55
N TYR A 710 -70.57 46.27 -3.73
CA TYR A 710 -71.23 46.22 -2.43
C TYR A 710 -72.46 47.10 -2.46
N TYR A 711 -73.53 46.65 -1.83
CA TYR A 711 -74.74 47.44 -1.66
C TYR A 711 -75.26 47.31 -0.23
N ARG A 712 -76.02 48.32 0.20
CA ARG A 712 -76.86 48.24 1.40
C ARG A 712 -78.09 49.11 1.22
N PRO A 713 -79.26 48.70 1.76
CA PRO A 713 -80.41 49.58 1.83
C PRO A 713 -80.06 50.85 2.61
N LYS A 714 -80.55 52.02 2.18
CA LYS A 714 -80.32 53.25 2.93
C LYS A 714 -80.95 53.13 4.32
N GLY A 715 -80.15 53.41 5.35
CA GLY A 715 -80.53 53.25 6.75
C GLY A 715 -80.02 51.96 7.40
N GLU A 716 -79.52 50.99 6.62
CA GLU A 716 -78.79 49.84 7.17
C GLU A 716 -77.29 50.16 7.30
N GLU A 717 -76.64 49.60 8.33
CA GLU A 717 -75.20 49.77 8.53
C GLU A 717 -74.38 48.76 7.71
N ALA A 718 -74.86 47.52 7.58
CA ALA A 718 -74.12 46.40 7.02
C ALA A 718 -74.07 46.41 5.48
N TRP A 719 -72.86 46.39 4.92
CA TRP A 719 -72.64 46.20 3.49
C TRP A 719 -72.77 44.73 3.10
N ARG A 720 -73.45 44.48 1.98
CA ARG A 720 -73.62 43.14 1.41
C ARG A 720 -72.87 43.03 0.09
N PRO A 721 -72.08 41.97 -0.13
CA PRO A 721 -71.47 41.71 -1.42
C PRO A 721 -72.54 41.29 -2.44
N LEU A 722 -72.40 41.72 -3.69
CA LEU A 722 -73.23 41.28 -4.80
C LEU A 722 -72.30 40.90 -5.96
N TYR A 723 -72.24 39.60 -6.22
CA TYR A 723 -71.39 39.04 -7.27
C TYR A 723 -72.15 39.00 -8.60
N HIS A 724 -71.45 39.23 -9.71
CA HIS A 724 -72.05 39.18 -11.03
C HIS A 724 -71.07 38.69 -12.10
N PRO A 725 -71.51 37.86 -13.06
CA PRO A 725 -70.63 37.26 -14.07
C PRO A 725 -70.23 38.24 -15.19
N LYS A 726 -70.95 39.35 -15.36
CA LYS A 726 -70.74 40.37 -16.40
C LYS A 726 -71.01 41.77 -15.86
N PRO A 727 -70.37 42.83 -16.39
CA PRO A 727 -70.63 44.21 -15.95
C PRO A 727 -72.11 44.56 -15.92
N LEU A 728 -72.57 45.14 -14.80
CA LEU A 728 -73.93 45.65 -14.70
C LEU A 728 -74.07 46.89 -15.57
N ARG A 729 -75.12 46.95 -16.36
CA ARG A 729 -75.45 48.15 -17.13
C ARG A 729 -76.00 49.20 -16.16
N SER A 730 -75.65 50.46 -16.38
CA SER A 730 -76.16 51.57 -15.58
C SER A 730 -76.75 52.68 -16.46
N ARG A 731 -77.74 53.40 -15.92
CA ARG A 731 -78.41 54.54 -16.56
C ARG A 731 -78.83 55.52 -15.50
N GLU A 732 -78.63 56.80 -15.79
CA GLU A 732 -79.21 57.88 -15.00
C GLU A 732 -80.71 58.02 -15.31
N GLU A 733 -81.52 57.92 -14.26
CA GLU A 733 -82.95 58.17 -14.29
C GLU A 733 -83.22 59.48 -13.52
N LYS A 734 -84.04 60.36 -14.10
CA LYS A 734 -84.52 61.57 -13.44
C LYS A 734 -85.97 61.38 -13.07
N ASP A 735 -86.26 61.52 -11.78
CA ASP A 735 -87.61 61.51 -11.23
C ASP A 735 -87.88 62.81 -10.45
N ALA A 736 -89.04 62.88 -9.77
CA ALA A 736 -89.47 64.06 -9.03
C ALA A 736 -88.58 64.39 -7.81
N ASP A 737 -87.77 63.42 -7.33
CA ASP A 737 -86.98 63.51 -6.10
C ASP A 737 -85.46 63.67 -6.38
N GLY A 738 -85.02 63.61 -7.64
CA GLY A 738 -83.64 63.88 -8.04
C GLY A 738 -83.15 63.07 -9.24
N THR A 739 -81.82 62.99 -9.39
CA THR A 739 -81.17 62.10 -10.37
C THR A 739 -80.64 60.87 -9.61
N CYS A 740 -81.04 59.67 -10.02
CA CYS A 740 -80.51 58.42 -9.48
C CYS A 740 -79.91 57.55 -10.59
N THR A 741 -78.97 56.68 -10.24
CA THR A 741 -78.38 55.72 -11.19
C THR A 741 -79.00 54.36 -10.92
N ALA A 742 -79.68 53.79 -11.92
CA ALA A 742 -80.22 52.44 -11.88
C ALA A 742 -79.23 51.45 -12.51
N TYR A 743 -79.05 50.28 -11.87
CA TYR A 743 -78.18 49.20 -12.30
C TYR A 743 -79.00 47.96 -12.69
N TRP A 744 -78.70 47.35 -13.85
CA TRP A 744 -79.35 46.12 -14.28
C TRP A 744 -78.42 45.11 -14.95
N GLY A 745 -78.69 43.84 -14.70
CA GLY A 745 -77.92 42.70 -15.19
C GLY A 745 -78.20 41.45 -14.39
N GLU A 746 -77.43 40.40 -14.66
CA GLU A 746 -77.48 39.14 -13.93
C GLU A 746 -76.55 39.22 -12.71
N VAL A 747 -77.03 38.77 -11.56
CA VAL A 747 -76.27 38.72 -10.30
C VAL A 747 -76.48 37.36 -9.62
N TYR A 748 -75.48 36.89 -8.88
CA TYR A 748 -75.64 35.75 -7.99
C TYR A 748 -76.33 36.20 -6.71
N TYR A 749 -77.44 35.55 -6.37
CA TYR A 749 -78.27 35.94 -5.22
C TYR A 749 -78.72 34.72 -4.41
N PHE A 750 -78.95 34.94 -3.13
CA PHE A 750 -79.52 33.99 -2.18
C PHE A 750 -80.36 34.76 -1.15
N SER A 751 -81.41 34.13 -0.64
CA SER A 751 -82.36 34.72 0.32
C SER A 751 -82.23 34.14 1.72
N ARG A 752 -81.78 32.89 1.81
CA ARG A 752 -81.59 32.16 3.07
C ARG A 752 -80.12 31.77 3.24
N ASP A 753 -79.70 31.64 4.49
CA ASP A 753 -78.31 31.28 4.81
C ASP A 753 -77.96 29.88 4.26
N ASP A 754 -78.91 28.95 4.14
CA ASP A 754 -78.73 27.58 3.62
C ASP A 754 -78.91 27.43 2.09
N GLU A 755 -79.09 28.54 1.36
CA GLU A 755 -79.39 28.52 -0.07
C GLU A 755 -78.13 28.68 -0.92
N GLU A 756 -77.99 27.87 -1.98
CA GLU A 756 -76.94 28.04 -2.98
C GLU A 756 -77.21 29.30 -3.85
N PRO A 757 -76.20 30.16 -4.07
CA PRO A 757 -76.32 31.31 -4.95
C PRO A 757 -76.79 30.91 -6.34
N HIS A 758 -77.87 31.50 -6.81
CA HIS A 758 -78.39 31.27 -8.16
C HIS A 758 -78.40 32.57 -8.96
N LEU A 759 -78.29 32.45 -10.28
CA LEU A 759 -78.27 33.60 -11.17
C LEU A 759 -79.68 34.19 -11.31
N SER A 760 -79.83 35.46 -10.94
CA SER A 760 -81.09 36.19 -11.01
C SER A 760 -80.86 37.58 -11.60
N HIS A 761 -81.80 38.04 -12.42
CA HIS A 761 -81.74 39.41 -12.95
C HIS A 761 -82.11 40.41 -11.85
N THR A 762 -81.39 41.52 -11.71
CA THR A 762 -81.62 42.50 -10.62
C THR A 762 -83.06 43.01 -10.56
N SER A 763 -83.76 43.12 -11.69
CA SER A 763 -85.17 43.54 -11.73
C SER A 763 -86.15 42.59 -11.03
N LYS A 764 -85.76 41.32 -10.82
CA LYS A 764 -86.57 40.35 -10.07
C LYS A 764 -86.33 40.42 -8.56
N LEU A 765 -85.14 40.86 -8.17
CA LEU A 765 -84.67 40.87 -6.79
C LEU A 765 -84.97 42.19 -6.08
N PHE A 766 -84.94 43.30 -6.82
CA PHE A 766 -85.13 44.65 -6.30
C PHE A 766 -86.41 45.25 -6.88
N PRO A 767 -87.52 45.34 -6.11
CA PRO A 767 -88.83 45.79 -6.60
C PRO A 767 -88.79 47.18 -7.28
N ASN A 768 -87.93 48.08 -6.78
CA ASN A 768 -87.72 49.43 -7.33
C ASN A 768 -86.43 49.55 -8.17
N LYS A 769 -85.92 48.43 -8.71
CA LYS A 769 -84.59 48.31 -9.33
C LYS A 769 -83.46 48.51 -8.29
N LEU A 770 -82.26 48.01 -8.60
CA LEU A 770 -81.06 48.34 -7.83
C LEU A 770 -80.63 49.76 -8.21
N ASN A 771 -80.84 50.75 -7.33
CA ASN A 771 -80.62 52.16 -7.65
C ASN A 771 -79.96 52.94 -6.49
N THR A 772 -79.32 54.07 -6.79
CA THR A 772 -78.65 54.92 -5.79
C THR A 772 -79.59 55.75 -4.91
N ARG A 773 -80.89 55.76 -5.20
CA ARG A 773 -81.91 56.41 -4.35
C ARG A 773 -82.21 55.54 -3.13
N ASP A 774 -82.46 54.26 -3.34
CA ASP A 774 -82.94 53.32 -2.33
C ASP A 774 -81.77 52.57 -1.65
N PHE A 775 -80.61 52.48 -2.33
CA PHE A 775 -79.41 51.79 -1.85
C PHE A 775 -78.18 52.68 -1.88
N ASP A 776 -77.28 52.51 -0.91
CA ASP A 776 -75.90 52.93 -1.07
C ASP A 776 -75.17 51.83 -1.86
N ILE A 777 -74.51 52.18 -2.96
CA ILE A 777 -73.81 51.23 -3.84
C ILE A 777 -72.34 51.66 -3.95
N ARG A 778 -71.43 50.73 -3.66
CA ARG A 778 -69.99 50.86 -3.90
C ARG A 778 -69.63 50.03 -5.13
N ALA A 779 -69.55 50.72 -6.26
CA ALA A 779 -69.00 50.19 -7.50
C ALA A 779 -67.85 51.10 -7.95
N LYS A 780 -66.76 50.50 -8.41
CA LYS A 780 -65.66 51.21 -9.04
C LYS A 780 -66.03 51.60 -10.48
N ARG A 781 -65.34 52.63 -11.02
CA ARG A 781 -65.66 53.20 -12.34
C ARG A 781 -65.25 52.28 -13.50
N LEU A 782 -64.17 51.53 -13.33
CA LEU A 782 -63.68 50.58 -14.32
C LEU A 782 -64.09 49.16 -13.90
N ASP A 783 -64.66 48.38 -14.83
CA ASP A 783 -65.08 47.00 -14.53
C ASP A 783 -63.92 46.12 -14.04
N GLN A 784 -62.71 46.37 -14.52
CA GLN A 784 -61.49 45.68 -14.09
C GLN A 784 -61.18 45.89 -12.60
N GLU A 785 -61.58 47.04 -12.04
CA GLU A 785 -61.42 47.33 -10.60
C GLU A 785 -62.52 46.69 -9.75
N ASN A 786 -63.61 46.22 -10.39
CA ASN A 786 -64.68 45.47 -9.73
C ASN A 786 -64.47 43.96 -9.79
N VAL A 787 -63.39 43.43 -10.41
CA VAL A 787 -63.07 42.00 -10.35
C VAL A 787 -62.94 41.55 -8.89
N VAL A 788 -63.44 40.37 -8.55
CA VAL A 788 -63.35 39.82 -7.20
C VAL A 788 -61.91 39.86 -6.66
N PRO A 789 -61.70 40.08 -5.35
CA PRO A 789 -60.36 40.22 -4.77
C PRO A 789 -59.39 39.09 -5.12
N LEU A 790 -59.87 37.84 -5.15
CA LEU A 790 -59.05 36.69 -5.58
C LEU A 790 -58.57 36.84 -7.02
N GLY A 791 -59.45 37.23 -7.94
CA GLY A 791 -59.12 37.44 -9.35
C GLY A 791 -58.06 38.52 -9.53
N GLN A 792 -58.20 39.63 -8.81
CA GLN A 792 -57.18 40.69 -8.82
C GLN A 792 -55.83 40.21 -8.30
N TYR A 793 -55.83 39.46 -7.18
CA TYR A 793 -54.61 38.87 -6.63
C TYR A 793 -53.97 37.90 -7.63
N LEU A 794 -54.75 36.97 -8.18
CA LEU A 794 -54.29 35.95 -9.11
C LEU A 794 -53.65 36.58 -10.35
N MET A 795 -54.28 37.59 -10.96
CA MET A 795 -53.72 38.25 -12.14
C MET A 795 -52.38 38.95 -11.85
N ARG A 796 -52.25 39.62 -10.69
CA ARG A 796 -50.97 40.20 -10.27
C ARG A 796 -49.92 39.13 -9.99
N PHE A 797 -50.32 38.06 -9.30
CA PHE A 797 -49.45 36.93 -9.00
C PHE A 797 -48.93 36.27 -10.28
N LEU A 798 -49.81 36.01 -11.26
CA LEU A 798 -49.45 35.41 -12.54
C LEU A 798 -48.51 36.30 -13.35
N ALA A 799 -48.77 37.61 -13.42
CA ALA A 799 -47.86 38.55 -14.07
C ALA A 799 -46.45 38.49 -13.45
N GLY A 800 -46.37 38.52 -12.11
CA GLY A 800 -45.08 38.37 -11.42
C GLY A 800 -44.45 36.98 -11.56
N SER A 801 -45.24 35.91 -11.72
CA SER A 801 -44.71 34.54 -11.89
C SER A 801 -44.00 34.32 -13.22
N VAL A 802 -44.41 35.06 -14.27
CA VAL A 802 -43.77 35.06 -15.59
C VAL A 802 -42.42 35.77 -15.54
N GLU A 803 -42.33 36.84 -14.75
CA GLU A 803 -41.08 37.61 -14.56
C GLU A 803 -40.15 37.00 -13.50
N ALA A 804 -40.68 36.12 -12.63
CA ALA A 804 -39.93 35.50 -11.56
C ALA A 804 -38.87 34.54 -12.10
N LYS A 805 -37.59 34.83 -11.78
CA LYS A 805 -36.47 33.94 -12.11
C LYS A 805 -36.62 32.57 -11.44
N GLN A 806 -37.02 32.55 -10.17
CA GLN A 806 -37.23 31.31 -9.40
C GLN A 806 -38.70 31.22 -9.01
N VAL A 807 -39.50 30.65 -9.93
CA VAL A 807 -40.97 30.62 -9.84
C VAL A 807 -41.46 29.90 -8.58
N ASP A 808 -40.72 28.92 -8.10
CA ASP A 808 -41.02 28.13 -6.94
C ASP A 808 -40.81 28.92 -5.64
N ILE A 809 -39.69 29.66 -5.48
CA ILE A 809 -39.47 30.58 -4.35
C ILE A 809 -40.50 31.70 -4.38
N TYR A 810 -40.78 32.26 -5.56
CA TYR A 810 -41.83 33.25 -5.73
C TYR A 810 -43.21 32.70 -5.31
N THR A 811 -43.48 31.42 -5.61
CA THR A 811 -44.73 30.77 -5.20
C THR A 811 -44.77 30.48 -3.70
N LEU A 812 -43.67 30.07 -3.07
CA LEU A 812 -43.57 29.92 -1.62
C LEU A 812 -43.83 31.24 -0.89
N ASP A 813 -43.24 32.34 -1.37
CA ASP A 813 -43.49 33.68 -0.84
C ASP A 813 -44.96 34.11 -1.04
N ALA A 814 -45.57 33.75 -2.18
CA ALA A 814 -47.00 33.97 -2.41
C ALA A 814 -47.89 33.15 -1.44
N ILE A 815 -47.54 31.91 -1.12
CA ILE A 815 -48.25 31.10 -0.12
C ILE A 815 -48.15 31.74 1.26
N LEU A 816 -46.96 32.24 1.63
CA LEU A 816 -46.75 32.95 2.89
C LEU A 816 -47.62 34.20 2.99
N LYS A 817 -47.63 35.03 1.94
CA LYS A 817 -48.47 36.23 1.85
C LYS A 817 -49.96 35.89 1.90
N LEU A 818 -50.40 34.85 1.19
CA LEU A 818 -51.78 34.40 1.20
C LEU A 818 -52.22 33.93 2.58
N ARG A 819 -51.36 33.22 3.32
CA ARG A 819 -51.64 32.78 4.69
C ARG A 819 -52.05 33.96 5.58
N ASP A 820 -51.31 35.06 5.47
CA ASP A 820 -51.46 36.23 6.32
C ASP A 820 -52.48 37.25 5.75
N GLU A 821 -52.94 37.07 4.51
CA GLU A 821 -53.94 37.91 3.83
C GLU A 821 -55.34 37.76 4.43
N ARG A 822 -55.93 38.88 4.83
CA ARG A 822 -57.24 38.96 5.52
C ARG A 822 -58.36 39.47 4.64
N ASP A 823 -58.05 40.15 3.54
CA ASP A 823 -59.04 40.76 2.66
C ASP A 823 -59.66 39.77 1.66
N LEU A 824 -59.10 38.55 1.56
CA LEU A 824 -59.59 37.48 0.70
C LEU A 824 -60.59 36.57 1.42
N PRO A 825 -61.75 36.25 0.82
CA PRO A 825 -62.65 35.23 1.33
C PRO A 825 -61.93 33.88 1.47
N LEU A 826 -62.21 33.15 2.56
CA LEU A 826 -61.37 32.02 2.98
C LEU A 826 -61.45 30.83 2.02
N VAL A 827 -62.63 30.53 1.44
CA VAL A 827 -62.79 29.47 0.44
C VAL A 827 -62.00 29.73 -0.85
N PRO A 828 -62.18 30.87 -1.55
CA PRO A 828 -61.32 31.26 -2.68
C PRO A 828 -59.82 31.25 -2.36
N LYS A 829 -59.43 31.72 -1.17
CA LYS A 829 -58.04 31.66 -0.70
C LYS A 829 -57.54 30.22 -0.57
N GLY A 830 -58.31 29.35 0.08
CA GLY A 830 -58.00 27.93 0.27
C GLY A 830 -57.86 27.19 -1.05
N TRP A 831 -58.72 27.51 -2.04
CA TRP A 831 -58.61 26.99 -3.41
C TRP A 831 -57.26 27.32 -4.04
N LEU A 832 -56.85 28.60 -3.97
CA LEU A 832 -55.58 29.02 -4.57
C LEU A 832 -54.39 28.39 -3.84
N VAL A 833 -54.34 28.43 -2.51
CA VAL A 833 -53.25 27.83 -1.73
C VAL A 833 -53.13 26.33 -2.01
N ARG A 834 -54.27 25.60 -2.03
CA ARG A 834 -54.30 24.18 -2.41
C ARG A 834 -53.66 23.94 -3.76
N ARG A 835 -53.97 24.76 -4.78
CA ARG A 835 -53.38 24.63 -6.12
C ARG A 835 -51.88 24.93 -6.12
N LEU A 836 -51.44 26.00 -5.46
CA LEU A 836 -50.02 26.36 -5.40
C LEU A 836 -49.18 25.30 -4.68
N VAL A 837 -49.66 24.80 -3.52
CA VAL A 837 -49.02 23.68 -2.79
C VAL A 837 -48.96 22.43 -3.65
N SER A 838 -50.07 22.08 -4.33
CA SER A 838 -50.10 20.90 -5.22
C SER A 838 -49.10 21.00 -6.37
N LEU A 839 -48.96 22.20 -6.97
CA LEU A 839 -48.01 22.44 -8.06
C LEU A 839 -46.56 22.35 -7.56
N LEU A 840 -46.24 22.94 -6.41
CA LEU A 840 -44.90 22.82 -5.81
C LEU A 840 -44.56 21.36 -5.48
N ALA A 841 -45.50 20.63 -4.86
CA ALA A 841 -45.34 19.23 -4.52
C ALA A 841 -45.19 18.33 -5.76
N GLU A 842 -45.84 18.66 -6.88
CA GLU A 842 -45.75 17.89 -8.11
C GLU A 842 -44.45 18.18 -8.88
N GLN A 843 -44.05 19.44 -8.99
CA GLN A 843 -42.92 19.86 -9.83
C GLN A 843 -41.57 19.78 -9.10
N PHE A 844 -41.56 19.93 -7.78
CA PHE A 844 -40.33 20.01 -6.96
C PHE A 844 -40.32 19.03 -5.77
N ALA A 845 -40.99 17.88 -5.92
CA ALA A 845 -41.16 16.88 -4.86
C ALA A 845 -39.85 16.51 -4.13
N SER A 846 -38.75 16.34 -4.88
CA SER A 846 -37.45 15.96 -4.33
C SER A 846 -36.74 17.07 -3.55
N GLU A 847 -37.02 18.33 -3.87
CA GLU A 847 -36.40 19.51 -3.22
C GLU A 847 -37.25 20.04 -2.06
N MET A 848 -38.55 19.75 -2.07
CA MET A 848 -39.56 20.25 -1.12
C MET A 848 -40.47 19.13 -0.59
N PRO A 849 -39.94 18.15 0.16
CA PRO A 849 -40.77 17.11 0.79
C PRO A 849 -41.84 17.71 1.72
N GLU A 850 -41.60 18.90 2.28
CA GLU A 850 -42.56 19.61 3.13
C GLU A 850 -43.82 20.01 2.36
N MET A 851 -43.70 20.36 1.07
CA MET A 851 -44.86 20.67 0.22
C MET A 851 -45.62 19.40 -0.15
N VAL A 852 -44.94 18.26 -0.28
CA VAL A 852 -45.58 16.95 -0.49
C VAL A 852 -46.41 16.57 0.73
N ALA A 853 -45.89 16.80 1.95
CA ALA A 853 -46.64 16.61 3.18
C ALA A 853 -47.84 17.56 3.27
N ALA A 854 -47.63 18.87 3.04
CA ALA A 854 -48.69 19.87 3.07
C ALA A 854 -49.81 19.59 2.05
N ARG A 855 -49.46 19.04 0.87
CA ARG A 855 -50.44 18.64 -0.13
C ARG A 855 -51.46 17.64 0.43
N ALA A 856 -51.04 16.69 1.26
CA ALA A 856 -51.94 15.69 1.84
C ALA A 856 -52.99 16.33 2.77
N ASP A 857 -52.62 17.40 3.49
CA ASP A 857 -53.56 18.15 4.32
C ASP A 857 -54.58 18.93 3.46
N PHE A 858 -54.12 19.57 2.37
CA PHE A 858 -55.00 20.32 1.47
C PHE A 858 -55.83 19.45 0.51
N GLU A 859 -55.48 18.18 0.29
CA GLU A 859 -56.29 17.26 -0.53
C GLU A 859 -57.66 16.95 0.09
N ARG A 860 -57.76 17.03 1.42
CA ARG A 860 -59.00 16.78 2.18
C ARG A 860 -59.96 17.97 2.19
N VAL A 861 -59.44 19.17 1.95
CA VAL A 861 -60.20 20.41 2.02
C VAL A 861 -61.15 20.55 0.84
N ASN A 862 -62.45 20.65 1.11
CA ASN A 862 -63.43 20.84 0.05
C ASN A 862 -63.63 22.33 -0.30
N THR A 863 -63.11 22.76 -1.46
CA THR A 863 -63.28 24.13 -1.96
C THR A 863 -64.41 24.29 -2.98
N ASP A 864 -65.08 23.19 -3.36
CA ASP A 864 -66.21 23.19 -4.28
C ASP A 864 -67.53 23.34 -3.49
N VAL A 865 -67.72 24.55 -2.97
CA VAL A 865 -68.83 24.94 -2.09
C VAL A 865 -69.39 26.29 -2.56
N PRO A 866 -70.66 26.64 -2.22
CA PRO A 866 -71.32 27.87 -2.64
C PRO A 866 -70.76 29.15 -1.97
N TRP A 867 -69.48 29.42 -2.17
CA TRP A 867 -68.65 30.41 -1.45
C TRP A 867 -69.16 31.85 -1.52
N MET A 868 -69.97 32.20 -2.52
CA MET A 868 -70.56 33.55 -2.62
C MET A 868 -71.63 33.79 -1.53
N ASN A 869 -72.15 32.73 -0.89
CA ASN A 869 -72.93 32.79 0.34
C ASN A 869 -72.04 32.39 1.54
N PRO A 870 -71.46 33.37 2.27
CA PRO A 870 -70.54 33.08 3.36
C PRO A 870 -71.21 32.43 4.58
N ARG A 871 -72.55 32.41 4.65
CA ARG A 871 -73.31 31.81 5.75
C ARG A 871 -73.79 30.39 5.45
N HIS A 872 -73.51 29.88 4.26
CA HIS A 872 -73.92 28.54 3.87
C HIS A 872 -73.21 27.48 4.74
N PRO A 873 -73.94 26.46 5.28
CA PRO A 873 -73.34 25.45 6.16
C PRO A 873 -72.11 24.75 5.58
N ARG A 874 -72.15 24.41 4.28
CA ARG A 874 -70.99 23.85 3.55
C ARG A 874 -69.80 24.81 3.45
N VAL A 875 -70.04 26.12 3.38
CA VAL A 875 -68.98 27.14 3.34
C VAL A 875 -68.35 27.25 4.72
N LEU A 876 -69.15 27.36 5.79
CA LEU A 876 -68.65 27.41 7.16
C LEU A 876 -67.81 26.17 7.52
N ALA A 877 -68.26 24.97 7.11
CA ALA A 877 -67.49 23.74 7.30
C ALA A 877 -66.16 23.75 6.51
N ALA A 878 -66.20 24.17 5.24
CA ALA A 878 -64.99 24.32 4.44
C ALA A 878 -64.03 25.38 5.01
N GLU A 879 -64.55 26.46 5.58
CA GLU A 879 -63.75 27.50 6.25
C GLU A 879 -62.98 26.96 7.45
N GLU A 880 -63.61 26.09 8.26
CA GLU A 880 -62.94 25.41 9.38
C GLU A 880 -61.81 24.48 8.89
N GLU A 881 -62.08 23.64 7.88
CA GLU A 881 -61.08 22.77 7.25
C GLU A 881 -59.90 23.56 6.65
N ILE A 882 -60.19 24.68 5.96
CA ILE A 882 -59.16 25.55 5.37
C ILE A 882 -58.32 26.20 6.48
N HIS A 883 -58.94 26.65 7.56
CA HIS A 883 -58.22 27.26 8.67
C HIS A 883 -57.26 26.26 9.33
N GLU A 884 -57.73 25.03 9.54
CA GLU A 884 -56.90 23.94 10.05
C GLU A 884 -55.73 23.63 9.09
N ALA A 885 -56.00 23.49 7.78
CA ALA A 885 -54.97 23.19 6.78
C ALA A 885 -53.94 24.33 6.64
N LEU A 886 -54.37 25.60 6.68
CA LEU A 886 -53.48 26.76 6.68
C LEU A 886 -52.60 26.81 7.94
N GLY A 887 -53.13 26.40 9.10
CA GLY A 887 -52.39 26.30 10.36
C GLY A 887 -51.31 25.21 10.36
N LYS A 888 -51.46 24.18 9.51
CA LYS A 888 -50.48 23.09 9.33
C LYS A 888 -49.43 23.38 8.25
N LEU A 889 -49.54 24.49 7.51
CA LEU A 889 -48.52 24.86 6.54
C LEU A 889 -47.15 24.97 7.22
N PRO A 890 -46.09 24.38 6.64
CA PRO A 890 -44.76 24.49 7.20
C PRO A 890 -44.30 25.96 7.14
N ASP A 891 -43.35 26.30 8.01
CA ASP A 891 -42.63 27.56 7.85
C ASP A 891 -41.83 27.50 6.54
N VAL A 892 -42.21 28.35 5.58
CA VAL A 892 -41.59 28.36 4.25
C VAL A 892 -40.29 29.16 4.22
N GLN A 893 -39.99 29.99 5.23
CA GLN A 893 -38.79 30.81 5.22
C GLN A 893 -37.49 29.99 5.29
N PRO A 894 -37.39 28.94 6.12
CA PRO A 894 -36.29 27.98 6.07
C PRO A 894 -36.17 27.26 4.71
N ILE A 895 -37.30 26.89 4.10
CA ILE A 895 -37.33 26.24 2.78
C ILE A 895 -36.76 27.16 1.71
N ILE A 896 -37.24 28.41 1.64
CA ILE A 896 -36.74 29.44 0.72
C ILE A 896 -35.23 29.64 0.89
N SER A 897 -34.76 29.73 2.14
CA SER A 897 -33.34 29.91 2.44
C SER A 897 -32.51 28.72 1.97
N ARG A 898 -32.96 27.49 2.24
CA ARG A 898 -32.33 26.24 1.78
C ARG A 898 -32.23 26.18 0.26
N LEU A 899 -33.32 26.45 -0.44
CA LEU A 899 -33.37 26.43 -1.91
C LEU A 899 -32.47 27.49 -2.53
N SER A 900 -32.48 28.72 -1.99
CA SER A 900 -31.63 29.81 -2.45
C SER A 900 -30.13 29.49 -2.32
N VAL A 901 -29.72 28.94 -1.17
CA VAL A 901 -28.34 28.51 -0.93
C VAL A 901 -27.97 27.35 -1.84
N SER A 902 -28.81 26.32 -1.92
CA SER A 902 -28.61 25.14 -2.78
C SER A 902 -28.37 25.53 -4.24
N ARG A 903 -29.22 26.40 -4.81
CA ARG A 903 -29.11 26.85 -6.20
C ARG A 903 -27.90 27.71 -6.46
N THR A 904 -27.59 28.61 -5.53
CA THR A 904 -26.39 29.44 -5.61
C THR A 904 -25.15 28.55 -5.57
N LEU A 905 -25.12 27.55 -4.70
CA LEU A 905 -24.02 26.61 -4.56
C LEU A 905 -23.86 25.74 -5.82
N LEU A 906 -24.95 25.23 -6.38
CA LEU A 906 -24.95 24.47 -7.64
C LEU A 906 -24.45 25.31 -8.82
N ALA A 907 -24.94 26.54 -8.97
CA ALA A 907 -24.49 27.46 -10.01
C ALA A 907 -22.98 27.77 -9.87
N ARG A 908 -22.49 27.97 -8.64
CA ARG A 908 -21.07 28.21 -8.36
C ARG A 908 -20.21 26.98 -8.63
N ALA A 909 -20.66 25.79 -8.25
CA ALA A 909 -19.96 24.54 -8.50
C ALA A 909 -19.75 24.30 -10.01
N LEU A 910 -20.82 24.48 -10.80
CA LEU A 910 -20.76 24.30 -12.25
C LEU A 910 -19.95 25.40 -12.96
N SER A 911 -19.96 26.63 -12.46
CA SER A 911 -19.25 27.77 -13.08
C SER A 911 -17.74 27.76 -12.83
N ARG A 912 -17.28 27.05 -11.79
CA ARG A 912 -15.90 27.05 -11.36
C ARG A 912 -15.01 26.15 -12.21
N GLY A 913 -15.56 25.05 -12.73
CA GLY A 913 -14.80 24.02 -13.45
C GLY A 913 -13.61 23.48 -12.65
N VAL A 914 -12.71 22.78 -13.33
CA VAL A 914 -11.41 22.37 -12.78
C VAL A 914 -10.34 22.42 -13.86
N ARG A 915 -9.09 22.65 -13.43
CA ARG A 915 -7.90 22.59 -14.27
C ARG A 915 -6.88 21.64 -13.66
N VAL A 916 -5.90 21.23 -14.45
CA VAL A 916 -4.80 20.39 -13.96
C VAL A 916 -3.89 21.21 -13.04
N ALA A 917 -3.65 20.69 -11.83
CA ALA A 917 -2.79 21.30 -10.82
C ALA A 917 -1.39 20.69 -10.80
N GLY A 918 -1.28 19.38 -11.07
CA GLY A 918 -0.03 18.63 -10.97
C GLY A 918 -0.26 17.12 -10.89
N SER A 919 0.70 16.38 -10.32
CA SER A 919 0.57 14.94 -10.08
C SER A 919 1.27 14.49 -8.80
N PHE A 920 0.83 13.37 -8.22
CA PHE A 920 1.37 12.84 -6.96
C PHE A 920 2.54 11.87 -7.18
N TRP A 921 3.62 12.04 -6.42
CA TRP A 921 4.85 11.22 -6.53
C TRP A 921 5.46 10.91 -5.16
N PRO A 922 6.16 9.79 -4.99
CA PRO A 922 6.85 9.48 -3.74
C PRO A 922 7.89 10.56 -3.39
N GLY A 923 7.75 11.15 -2.20
CA GLY A 923 8.71 12.08 -1.61
C GLY A 923 9.80 11.37 -0.81
N ALA A 924 10.67 12.15 -0.14
CA ALA A 924 11.83 11.63 0.59
C ALA A 924 11.45 10.70 1.77
N GLY A 925 10.23 10.85 2.31
CA GLY A 925 9.71 10.01 3.38
C GLY A 925 8.89 8.79 2.90
N GLY A 926 8.85 8.51 1.60
CA GLY A 926 8.03 7.43 1.01
C GLY A 926 6.53 7.74 0.89
N LEU A 927 6.05 8.83 1.49
CA LEU A 927 4.70 9.35 1.30
C LEU A 927 4.58 10.05 -0.05
N LEU A 928 3.39 9.97 -0.66
CA LEU A 928 3.08 10.69 -1.89
C LEU A 928 2.92 12.18 -1.61
N GLU A 929 3.64 12.99 -2.36
CA GLU A 929 3.63 14.46 -2.34
C GLU A 929 3.14 14.98 -3.69
N LEU A 930 2.47 16.14 -3.67
CA LEU A 930 2.03 16.80 -4.90
C LEU A 930 3.20 17.52 -5.56
N VAL A 931 3.51 17.13 -6.80
CA VAL A 931 4.41 17.87 -7.69
C VAL A 931 3.56 18.77 -8.59
N PRO A 932 3.59 20.11 -8.42
CA PRO A 932 2.82 21.03 -9.23
C PRO A 932 3.22 20.96 -10.71
N ALA A 933 2.25 21.16 -11.60
CA ALA A 933 2.54 21.36 -13.01
C ALA A 933 3.29 22.70 -13.22
N PRO A 934 4.15 22.82 -14.23
CA PRO A 934 4.82 24.08 -14.54
C PRO A 934 3.84 25.24 -14.71
N GLY A 935 4.08 26.35 -14.01
CA GLY A 935 3.27 27.57 -14.12
C GLY A 935 1.90 27.52 -13.44
N THR A 936 1.58 26.47 -12.66
CA THR A 936 0.32 26.40 -11.92
C THR A 936 0.50 26.85 -10.47
N THR A 937 -0.46 27.62 -9.97
CA THR A 937 -0.67 27.89 -8.54
C THR A 937 -2.07 27.42 -8.17
N PHE A 938 -2.38 27.16 -6.89
CA PHE A 938 -3.72 26.77 -6.46
C PHE A 938 -3.88 26.95 -4.95
N GLY A 939 -5.08 27.31 -4.49
CA GLY A 939 -5.42 27.35 -3.06
C GLY A 939 -5.75 25.98 -2.46
N ALA A 940 -6.22 25.06 -3.30
CA ALA A 940 -6.47 23.67 -2.95
C ALA A 940 -6.33 22.78 -4.20
N ALA A 941 -5.87 21.54 -4.00
CA ALA A 941 -5.86 20.53 -5.05
C ALA A 941 -6.79 19.36 -4.67
N TRP A 942 -7.51 18.88 -5.67
CA TRP A 942 -8.52 17.85 -5.62
C TRP A 942 -8.04 16.61 -6.37
N ILE A 943 -8.57 15.46 -5.99
CA ILE A 943 -8.39 14.20 -6.70
C ILE A 943 -9.74 13.61 -7.05
N LEU A 944 -9.74 12.78 -8.08
CA LEU A 944 -10.75 11.75 -8.27
C LEU A 944 -10.15 10.44 -7.72
N PRO A 945 -10.66 9.88 -6.61
CA PRO A 945 -10.19 8.60 -6.12
C PRO A 945 -10.35 7.52 -7.19
N ILE A 946 -9.39 6.60 -7.25
CA ILE A 946 -9.47 5.45 -8.15
C ILE A 946 -10.41 4.43 -7.52
N GLY A 947 -11.69 4.51 -7.88
CA GLY A 947 -12.73 3.61 -7.39
C GLY A 947 -12.91 2.35 -8.24
N ASP A 948 -13.60 1.36 -7.69
CA ASP A 948 -14.03 0.18 -8.43
C ASP A 948 -14.96 0.55 -9.59
N VAL A 949 -14.91 -0.25 -10.66
CA VAL A 949 -15.73 -0.07 -11.87
C VAL A 949 -17.21 0.00 -11.47
N GLY A 950 -17.86 1.13 -11.76
CA GLY A 950 -19.29 1.35 -11.47
C GLY A 950 -19.59 2.28 -10.30
N VAL A 951 -18.58 2.68 -9.50
CA VAL A 951 -18.74 3.76 -8.52
C VAL A 951 -18.72 5.11 -9.24
N ARG A 952 -19.69 6.00 -8.93
CA ARG A 952 -19.71 7.34 -9.52
C ARG A 952 -18.48 8.14 -9.06
N PRO A 953 -17.77 8.81 -9.97
CA PRO A 953 -16.61 9.62 -9.59
C PRO A 953 -17.04 10.79 -8.70
N GLN A 954 -16.25 11.07 -7.66
CA GLN A 954 -16.47 12.16 -6.71
C GLN A 954 -15.15 12.86 -6.45
N PHE A 955 -15.18 14.18 -6.32
CA PHE A 955 -13.99 14.92 -5.92
C PHE A 955 -13.70 14.74 -4.42
N LYS A 956 -12.41 14.69 -4.08
CA LYS A 956 -11.91 14.85 -2.71
C LYS A 956 -10.81 15.90 -2.70
N VAL A 957 -10.80 16.78 -1.71
CA VAL A 957 -9.65 17.66 -1.45
C VAL A 957 -8.50 16.79 -0.97
N ALA A 958 -7.37 16.86 -1.68
CA ALA A 958 -6.16 16.15 -1.33
C ALA A 958 -5.10 17.06 -0.72
N VAL A 959 -5.05 18.31 -1.16
CA VAL A 959 -4.11 19.32 -0.67
C VAL A 959 -4.87 20.60 -0.41
N GLN A 960 -4.56 21.24 0.72
CA GLN A 960 -5.06 22.56 1.05
C GLN A 960 -3.90 23.45 1.45
N ALA A 961 -3.84 24.67 0.92
CA ALA A 961 -2.81 25.61 1.32
C ALA A 961 -3.02 26.02 2.79
N GLY A 962 -2.06 25.70 3.65
CA GLY A 962 -2.06 26.18 5.03
C GLY A 962 -1.83 27.70 5.10
N PRO A 963 -2.09 28.34 6.25
CA PRO A 963 -1.89 29.78 6.44
C PRO A 963 -0.44 30.24 6.22
N THR A 964 0.54 29.32 6.27
CA THR A 964 1.95 29.58 6.00
C THR A 964 2.37 29.31 4.55
N GLY A 965 1.43 29.03 3.65
CA GLY A 965 1.69 28.66 2.26
C GLY A 965 2.30 27.26 2.05
N ARG A 966 2.48 26.48 3.13
CA ARG A 966 2.92 25.08 3.02
C ARG A 966 1.72 24.22 2.61
N THR A 967 1.87 23.53 1.49
CA THR A 967 0.91 22.57 0.94
C THR A 967 1.27 21.16 1.44
N GLY A 968 0.44 20.60 2.31
CA GLY A 968 0.56 19.21 2.75
C GLY A 968 -0.59 18.38 2.18
N VAL A 969 -0.31 17.10 1.90
CA VAL A 969 -1.37 16.14 1.58
C VAL A 969 -2.17 15.83 2.84
N LEU A 970 -3.49 15.84 2.74
CA LEU A 970 -4.38 15.54 3.85
C LEU A 970 -4.29 14.06 4.22
N ALA A 971 -4.08 13.76 5.51
CA ALA A 971 -3.93 12.38 6.00
C ALA A 971 -5.11 11.48 5.61
N ALA A 972 -6.33 12.03 5.58
CA ALA A 972 -7.56 11.31 5.25
C ALA A 972 -7.59 10.73 3.83
N VAL A 973 -6.79 11.26 2.89
CA VAL A 973 -6.74 10.75 1.51
C VAL A 973 -5.43 10.06 1.17
N GLN A 974 -4.46 10.05 2.08
CA GLN A 974 -3.11 9.55 1.82
C GLN A 974 -3.09 8.09 1.35
N SER A 975 -3.96 7.24 1.91
CA SER A 975 -4.11 5.83 1.54
C SER A 975 -4.83 5.60 0.21
N GLU A 976 -5.51 6.63 -0.32
CA GLU A 976 -6.26 6.56 -1.59
C GLU A 976 -5.43 7.05 -2.78
N LEU A 977 -4.28 7.68 -2.52
CA LEU A 977 -3.40 8.22 -3.55
C LEU A 977 -2.56 7.11 -4.20
N VAL A 978 -2.32 7.25 -5.50
CA VAL A 978 -1.37 6.41 -6.22
C VAL A 978 -0.31 7.25 -6.93
N THR A 979 0.85 6.64 -7.17
CA THR A 979 1.95 7.26 -7.93
C THR A 979 1.48 7.66 -9.34
N GLY A 980 1.75 8.90 -9.71
CA GLY A 980 1.38 9.51 -10.99
C GLY A 980 -0.06 10.00 -11.06
N GLN A 981 -0.86 9.91 -9.99
CA GLN A 981 -2.25 10.37 -10.02
C GLN A 981 -2.32 11.87 -10.26
N ILE A 982 -3.23 12.29 -11.13
CA ILE A 982 -3.38 13.69 -11.52
C ILE A 982 -4.15 14.43 -10.41
N ALA A 983 -3.60 15.57 -10.01
CA ALA A 983 -4.26 16.52 -9.14
C ALA A 983 -4.96 17.58 -9.97
N LEU A 984 -6.19 17.90 -9.61
CA LEU A 984 -7.02 18.92 -10.22
C LEU A 984 -7.13 20.11 -9.26
N ALA A 985 -7.41 21.31 -9.76
CA ALA A 985 -7.63 22.49 -8.95
C ALA A 985 -8.85 23.26 -9.46
N PRO A 986 -9.53 24.03 -8.59
CA PRO A 986 -10.45 25.08 -9.03
C PRO A 986 -9.86 25.90 -10.18
N ALA A 987 -10.64 26.26 -11.19
CA ALA A 987 -10.14 27.24 -12.17
C ALA A 987 -10.10 28.67 -11.57
N ASP A 988 -10.90 28.95 -10.55
CA ASP A 988 -10.97 30.24 -9.85
C ASP A 988 -9.99 30.39 -8.66
N ASP A 989 -9.17 29.36 -8.41
CA ASP A 989 -8.23 29.23 -7.28
C ASP A 989 -8.83 29.36 -5.88
N ALA A 990 -10.15 29.50 -5.76
CA ALA A 990 -10.83 29.68 -4.50
C ALA A 990 -10.99 28.34 -3.77
N THR A 991 -10.74 28.34 -2.46
CA THR A 991 -11.10 27.21 -1.60
C THR A 991 -12.61 27.13 -1.45
N GLY A 992 -13.16 25.94 -1.17
CA GLY A 992 -14.60 25.80 -0.95
C GLY A 992 -15.09 26.71 0.19
N ALA A 993 -14.34 26.76 1.30
CA ALA A 993 -14.60 27.68 2.39
C ALA A 993 -14.67 29.17 1.97
N ALA A 994 -13.82 29.61 1.04
CA ALA A 994 -13.85 30.98 0.52
C ALA A 994 -15.10 31.24 -0.33
N VAL A 995 -15.46 30.32 -1.23
CA VAL A 995 -16.69 30.42 -2.04
C VAL A 995 -17.92 30.49 -1.14
N LEU A 996 -17.96 29.65 -0.11
CA LEU A 996 -19.09 29.55 0.79
C LEU A 996 -19.33 30.84 1.60
N LYS A 997 -18.28 31.62 1.90
CA LYS A 997 -18.41 32.95 2.55
C LYS A 997 -19.04 33.99 1.64
N THR A 998 -19.02 33.79 0.31
CA THR A 998 -19.64 34.72 -0.65
C THR A 998 -21.13 34.47 -0.86
N ILE A 999 -21.66 33.34 -0.36
CA ILE A 999 -23.08 33.00 -0.51
C ILE A 999 -23.86 33.74 0.59
N PRO A 1000 -24.84 34.60 0.24
CA PRO A 1000 -25.67 35.29 1.22
C PRO A 1000 -26.42 34.29 2.12
N GLY A 1001 -26.48 34.58 3.43
CA GLY A 1001 -27.19 33.72 4.40
C GLY A 1001 -26.44 32.46 4.85
N ALA A 1002 -25.10 32.49 4.84
CA ALA A 1002 -24.19 31.34 5.07
C ALA A 1002 -24.30 30.59 6.41
N VAL A 1003 -25.30 30.87 7.27
CA VAL A 1003 -25.75 29.90 8.27
C VAL A 1003 -26.49 28.80 7.51
N ARG A 1004 -25.74 27.82 6.99
CA ARG A 1004 -26.32 26.75 6.19
C ARG A 1004 -27.34 25.97 7.03
N PRO A 1005 -28.58 25.81 6.56
CA PRO A 1005 -29.46 24.78 7.08
C PRO A 1005 -28.77 23.43 7.00
N ALA A 1006 -28.86 22.62 8.07
CA ALA A 1006 -28.23 21.29 8.16
C ALA A 1006 -28.59 20.37 6.99
N ASP A 1007 -29.72 20.63 6.33
CA ASP A 1007 -30.28 19.81 5.25
C ASP A 1007 -30.06 20.39 3.84
N THR A 1008 -29.10 21.31 3.66
CA THR A 1008 -28.84 21.88 2.33
C THR A 1008 -28.17 20.83 1.43
N PRO A 1009 -28.78 20.44 0.30
CA PRO A 1009 -28.18 19.45 -0.59
C PRO A 1009 -26.91 20.01 -1.24
N TRP A 1010 -25.87 19.18 -1.26
CA TRP A 1010 -24.59 19.52 -1.87
C TRP A 1010 -24.56 19.11 -3.33
N PRO A 1011 -23.96 19.94 -4.22
CA PRO A 1011 -23.64 19.50 -5.57
C PRO A 1011 -22.79 18.23 -5.52
N ALA A 1012 -23.09 17.27 -6.38
CA ALA A 1012 -22.33 16.02 -6.48
C ALA A 1012 -20.87 16.28 -6.83
N SER A 1013 -20.61 17.34 -7.61
CA SER A 1013 -19.28 17.82 -7.96
C SER A 1013 -18.57 18.64 -6.87
N TRP A 1014 -19.22 18.89 -5.73
CA TRP A 1014 -18.51 19.46 -4.59
C TRP A 1014 -17.70 18.38 -3.86
N PRO A 1015 -16.43 18.64 -3.48
CA PRO A 1015 -15.61 17.63 -2.84
C PRO A 1015 -16.23 17.12 -1.55
N VAL A 1016 -16.29 15.80 -1.39
CA VAL A 1016 -17.06 15.16 -0.31
C VAL A 1016 -16.51 15.44 1.09
N ASN A 1017 -15.19 15.60 1.21
CA ASN A 1017 -14.51 15.92 2.46
C ASN A 1017 -14.38 17.43 2.74
N ASP A 1018 -14.99 18.27 1.90
CA ASP A 1018 -15.08 19.74 2.07
C ASP A 1018 -16.53 20.21 2.29
N ARG A 1019 -17.47 19.26 2.44
CA ARG A 1019 -18.89 19.52 2.72
C ARG A 1019 -19.09 19.89 4.18
#